data_AF-A0A369AQT5-F1
#
_entry.id   AF-A0A369AQT5-F1
#
_cell.length_a   1.000
_cell.length_b   1.000
_cell.length_c   1.000
_cell.angle_alpha   90.00
_cell.angle_beta   90.00
_cell.angle_gamma   90.00
#
_symmetry.space_group_name_H-M   'P 1'
#
loop_
_entity.id
_entity.type
_entity.pdbx_description
1 polymer ?
#
loop_
_entity_poly.entity_id
_entity_poly.type
_entity_poly.pdbx_seq_one_letter_code
_entity_poly.pdbx_strand_id
1 'polypeptide(L)'
;MKRSRLTAILIILTLVMPGSTCRAAVYPRVLTLAQAVDCAVSTSYEVRKAKNDTQLKNIELKQAIQAIRDIRKKENTIQFSLLFNIKFPQQHALPKEIDLLMKVPKIQSDLKDLQRKAAQAKLTAVMSCKTAYFNTVELMEGCLLLENRIASAKSTYSRLSRDYLTGNANKSDVEEAESGIGKLEKEYQTSLIRFENAKNKLSEITGVDVTSSYTFSKDFSELQLQRKQLGSVIEHALKNDYKVYKTELAHKISSTNVELLRNIYNNRWGSMVGAIENEIAKNGPIDFETFREKYEAALDNIERPYQGSFKIRILFITISIPKEWLRGELSGIRYFDDRKYALYVALMEREAAAKEEAQARKALSSQIGDEFNGLLELWSAYTGSLNETDRVRLQYERIKKLNLTGDASFTDVESAKNDVLSAESMVLSSLIAYNKSLASFDFTTAGAVSGLLSGVSANEGGQYASGISWVTEESGGSKPVWYLNTLIDEYKFIFGVSIPEGMGIDATHYELCTEDGKLIGSRTSTDKTISHLPLAYQGTTKLIVKLYKQESLIYTSEIDAADYGGVLALQPVTPQAGQEDILRPASGSLIGSWAVIENADKYTSRLVLQMDKKWDMAYYELETDSGSKIGDSKIPIDTPLSHLSIIFYSPEKLILRLYDSEEGSFGDAVIVNDMGSQVVKMK
;
A
#
# COMPACT_ATOMS: atom_id res chain seq x y z
N MET A 1 -103.53 16.04 32.37
CA MET A 1 -104.82 15.79 31.70
C MET A 1 -104.56 15.54 30.21
N LYS A 2 -105.17 14.47 29.66
CA LYS A 2 -105.25 14.06 28.23
C LYS A 2 -104.06 13.30 27.59
N ARG A 3 -104.37 12.03 27.26
CA ARG A 3 -103.97 11.16 26.12
C ARG A 3 -102.49 10.75 26.03
N SER A 4 -102.11 9.47 26.18
CA SER A 4 -102.35 8.29 25.31
C SER A 4 -101.56 8.27 24.00
N ARG A 5 -100.51 7.44 23.99
CA ARG A 5 -100.12 6.44 22.96
C ARG A 5 -99.27 6.83 21.73
N LEU A 6 -98.17 6.06 21.61
CA LEU A 6 -97.62 5.31 20.46
C LEU A 6 -96.59 5.95 19.50
N THR A 7 -95.44 5.24 19.39
CA THR A 7 -94.61 4.90 18.20
C THR A 7 -93.99 6.05 17.37
N ALA A 8 -92.67 6.23 17.32
CA ALA A 8 -91.63 5.48 16.59
C ALA A 8 -91.32 6.04 15.18
N ILE A 9 -90.01 6.28 14.94
CA ILE A 9 -89.23 6.10 13.69
C ILE A 9 -88.96 7.28 12.71
N LEU A 10 -87.65 7.39 12.37
CA LEU A 10 -86.92 7.87 11.16
C LEU A 10 -86.89 9.38 10.80
N ILE A 11 -85.72 10.05 10.87
CA ILE A 11 -84.61 10.22 9.87
C ILE A 11 -85.04 11.00 8.61
N ILE A 12 -84.31 12.09 8.26
CA ILE A 12 -83.68 12.34 6.93
C ILE A 12 -83.09 13.79 6.80
N LEU A 13 -81.83 13.85 6.29
CA LEU A 13 -81.12 14.92 5.53
C LEU A 13 -80.85 16.27 6.23
N THR A 14 -79.70 16.97 6.16
CA THR A 14 -78.42 16.99 5.42
C THR A 14 -77.54 17.99 6.21
N LEU A 15 -76.24 17.82 6.49
CA LEU A 15 -75.10 18.22 5.65
C LEU A 15 -73.85 18.17 6.55
N VAL A 16 -72.96 17.19 6.40
CA VAL A 16 -71.48 17.31 6.53
C VAL A 16 -70.91 16.10 5.80
N MET A 17 -70.26 16.32 4.67
CA MET A 17 -69.50 15.28 3.96
C MET A 17 -68.29 14.84 4.81
N PRO A 18 -68.12 13.54 5.12
CA PRO A 18 -66.79 13.00 5.35
C PRO A 18 -66.14 12.81 3.98
N GLY A 19 -65.08 13.59 3.72
CA GLY A 19 -64.23 13.41 2.56
C GLY A 19 -63.81 11.96 2.44
N SER A 20 -64.20 11.34 1.32
CA SER A 20 -63.62 10.10 0.87
C SER A 20 -62.12 10.33 0.69
N THR A 21 -61.31 9.91 1.67
CA THR A 21 -59.90 9.69 1.42
C THR A 21 -59.83 8.57 0.41
N CYS A 22 -59.60 8.96 -0.84
CA CYS A 22 -59.16 8.07 -1.88
C CYS A 22 -57.92 7.35 -1.32
N ARG A 23 -58.07 6.10 -0.88
CA ARG A 23 -56.94 5.18 -0.72
C ARG A 23 -56.35 5.08 -2.12
N ALA A 24 -55.33 5.90 -2.38
CA ALA A 24 -54.43 5.67 -3.48
C ALA A 24 -54.00 4.19 -3.36
N ALA A 25 -54.27 3.40 -4.39
CA ALA A 25 -53.72 2.07 -4.48
C ALA A 25 -52.20 2.22 -4.47
N VAL A 26 -51.59 2.05 -3.29
CA VAL A 26 -50.14 2.07 -3.15
C VAL A 26 -49.67 0.77 -3.77
N TYR A 27 -49.19 0.85 -5.01
CA TYR A 27 -48.50 -0.26 -5.64
C TYR A 27 -47.32 -0.66 -4.74
N PRO A 28 -47.23 -1.92 -4.31
CA PRO A 28 -46.12 -2.36 -3.47
C PRO A 28 -44.82 -2.16 -4.25
N ARG A 29 -43.88 -1.40 -3.69
CA ARG A 29 -42.55 -1.24 -4.27
C ARG A 29 -41.73 -2.48 -3.91
N VAL A 30 -41.19 -3.17 -4.91
CA VAL A 30 -40.29 -4.31 -4.67
C VAL A 30 -38.88 -3.77 -4.47
N LEU A 31 -38.30 -4.01 -3.29
CA LEU A 31 -36.88 -3.76 -3.05
C LEU A 31 -36.09 -5.02 -3.42
N THR A 32 -35.08 -4.84 -4.28
CA THR A 32 -34.15 -5.93 -4.64
C THR A 32 -32.92 -5.94 -3.75
N LEU A 33 -32.25 -7.09 -3.65
CA LEU A 33 -31.03 -7.20 -2.85
C LEU A 33 -29.93 -6.24 -3.32
N ALA A 34 -29.75 -6.09 -4.63
CA ALA A 34 -28.75 -5.18 -5.22
C ALA A 34 -29.01 -3.72 -4.83
N GLN A 35 -30.26 -3.27 -4.96
CA GLN A 35 -30.66 -1.91 -4.55
C GLN A 35 -30.44 -1.66 -3.06
N ALA A 36 -30.78 -2.64 -2.21
CA ALA A 36 -30.55 -2.54 -0.77
C ALA A 36 -29.04 -2.39 -0.45
N VAL A 37 -28.20 -3.19 -1.12
CA VAL A 37 -26.74 -3.14 -0.94
C VAL A 37 -26.16 -1.79 -1.39
N ASP A 38 -26.55 -1.28 -2.55
CA ASP A 38 -26.07 0.01 -3.06
C ASP A 38 -26.43 1.15 -2.11
N CYS A 39 -27.68 1.16 -1.61
CA CYS A 39 -28.14 2.13 -0.62
C CYS A 39 -27.32 2.01 0.68
N ALA A 40 -27.13 0.79 1.20
CA ALA A 40 -26.38 0.56 2.44
C ALA A 40 -24.91 1.02 2.35
N VAL A 41 -24.25 0.77 1.21
CA VAL A 41 -22.87 1.24 1.00
C VAL A 41 -22.81 2.76 0.93
N SER A 42 -23.78 3.40 0.27
CA SER A 42 -23.83 4.87 0.14
C SER A 42 -24.12 5.59 1.48
N THR A 43 -24.93 4.99 2.33
CA THR A 43 -25.35 5.54 3.63
C THR A 43 -24.32 5.27 4.74
N SER A 44 -23.48 4.24 4.58
CA SER A 44 -22.51 3.81 5.60
C SER A 44 -21.64 4.95 6.13
N TYR A 45 -21.68 5.17 7.44
CA TYR A 45 -20.87 6.17 8.12
C TYR A 45 -19.39 5.84 8.02
N GLU A 46 -18.99 4.59 8.25
CA GLU A 46 -17.57 4.19 8.25
C GLU A 46 -16.92 4.34 6.87
N VAL A 47 -17.66 4.08 5.79
CA VAL A 47 -17.18 4.33 4.42
C VAL A 47 -16.95 5.82 4.18
N ARG A 48 -17.91 6.68 4.57
CA ARG A 48 -17.77 8.14 4.45
C ARG A 48 -16.64 8.68 5.33
N LYS A 49 -16.53 8.20 6.56
CA LYS A 49 -15.47 8.56 7.51
C LYS A 49 -14.09 8.20 6.95
N ALA A 50 -13.90 6.97 6.46
CA ALA A 50 -12.62 6.56 5.88
C ALA A 50 -12.23 7.42 4.67
N LYS A 51 -13.21 7.83 3.84
CA LYS A 51 -12.97 8.75 2.72
C LYS A 51 -12.56 10.15 3.20
N ASN A 52 -13.24 10.69 4.21
CA ASN A 52 -12.90 11.99 4.80
C ASN A 52 -11.52 11.96 5.48
N ASP A 53 -11.22 10.89 6.23
CA ASP A 53 -9.92 10.67 6.87
C ASP A 53 -8.80 10.60 5.82
N THR A 54 -9.07 9.98 4.66
CA THR A 54 -8.13 9.94 3.53
C THR A 54 -7.86 11.34 2.97
N GLN A 55 -8.88 12.20 2.85
CA GLN A 55 -8.69 13.59 2.44
C GLN A 55 -7.86 14.38 3.47
N LEU A 56 -8.16 14.22 4.76
CA LEU A 56 -7.41 14.86 5.83
C LEU A 56 -5.93 14.43 5.83
N LYS A 57 -5.67 13.13 5.70
CA LYS A 57 -4.29 12.59 5.63
C LYS A 57 -3.54 13.06 4.40
N ASN A 58 -4.21 13.27 3.27
CA ASN A 58 -3.57 13.89 2.10
C ASN A 58 -3.15 15.34 2.36
N ILE A 59 -3.92 16.10 3.15
CA ILE A 59 -3.54 17.45 3.58
C ILE A 59 -2.37 17.39 4.57
N GLU A 60 -2.39 16.47 5.54
CA GLU A 60 -1.30 16.24 6.48
C GLU A 60 0.01 15.88 5.76
N LEU A 61 -0.08 15.07 4.71
CA LEU A 61 1.07 14.72 3.86
C LEU A 61 1.70 15.96 3.22
N LYS A 62 0.88 16.85 2.63
CA LYS A 62 1.34 18.12 2.05
C LYS A 62 2.02 19.00 3.10
N GLN A 63 1.43 19.12 4.29
CA GLN A 63 1.99 19.89 5.40
C GLN A 63 3.30 19.29 5.93
N ALA A 64 3.39 17.97 6.04
CA ALA A 64 4.59 17.28 6.51
C ALA A 64 5.77 17.47 5.56
N ILE A 65 5.53 17.39 4.24
CA ILE A 65 6.54 17.67 3.21
C ILE A 65 7.05 19.10 3.33
N GLN A 66 6.15 20.08 3.45
CA GLN A 66 6.52 21.48 3.62
C GLN A 66 7.30 21.73 4.92
N ALA A 67 6.88 21.11 6.03
CA ALA A 67 7.57 21.23 7.30
C ALA A 67 8.99 20.65 7.26
N ILE A 68 9.21 19.52 6.58
CA ILE A 68 10.55 18.93 6.38
C ILE A 68 11.42 19.89 5.58
N ARG A 69 10.88 20.49 4.51
CA ARG A 69 11.58 21.51 3.71
C ARG A 69 11.97 22.71 4.56
N ASP A 70 11.08 23.22 5.40
CA ASP A 70 11.36 24.36 6.29
C ASP A 70 12.42 24.04 7.35
N ILE A 71 12.39 22.83 7.92
CA ILE A 71 13.38 22.37 8.89
C ILE A 71 14.76 22.31 8.24
N ARG A 72 14.87 21.68 7.07
CA ARG A 72 16.15 21.59 6.34
C ARG A 72 16.68 22.96 5.91
N LYS A 73 15.79 23.86 5.46
CA LYS A 73 16.18 25.25 5.16
C LYS A 73 16.78 25.93 6.38
N LYS A 74 16.21 25.74 7.57
CA LYS A 74 16.78 26.25 8.84
C LYS A 74 18.10 25.59 9.21
N GLU A 75 18.28 24.31 8.89
CA GLU A 75 19.51 23.55 9.17
C GLU A 75 20.65 23.85 8.19
N ASN A 76 20.36 24.44 7.03
CA ASN A 76 21.37 24.79 6.03
C ASN A 76 21.63 26.30 5.91
N THR A 77 20.90 27.14 6.68
CA THR A 77 21.01 28.61 6.61
C THR A 77 21.43 29.22 7.94
N ILE A 78 22.35 30.18 7.88
CA ILE A 78 22.73 30.98 9.04
C ILE A 78 21.62 31.98 9.31
N GLN A 79 21.06 31.97 10.53
CA GLN A 79 20.03 32.92 10.92
C GLN A 79 20.66 34.16 11.56
N PHE A 80 20.38 35.32 10.96
CA PHE A 80 20.75 36.62 11.49
C PHE A 80 19.53 37.26 12.16
N SER A 81 19.66 37.66 13.44
CA SER A 81 18.68 38.55 14.08
C SER A 81 19.27 39.95 14.24
N LEU A 82 18.40 40.97 14.28
CA LEU A 82 18.74 42.40 14.37
C LEU A 82 19.61 42.78 15.59
N LEU A 83 19.81 41.85 16.55
CA LEU A 83 20.61 42.03 17.75
C LEU A 83 21.98 41.32 17.69
N PHE A 84 22.51 41.04 16.50
CA PHE A 84 23.77 40.27 16.31
C PHE A 84 23.75 38.87 16.93
N ASN A 85 22.57 38.30 17.16
CA ASN A 85 22.43 36.90 17.54
C ASN A 85 22.55 36.06 16.26
N ILE A 86 23.77 35.60 15.97
CA ILE A 86 24.06 34.69 14.86
C ILE A 86 23.82 33.27 15.37
N LYS A 87 22.76 32.63 14.87
CA LYS A 87 22.55 31.20 15.10
C LYS A 87 23.12 30.41 13.93
N PHE A 88 24.19 29.68 14.22
CA PHE A 88 24.77 28.73 13.28
C PHE A 88 23.83 27.52 13.09
N PRO A 89 23.84 26.91 11.90
CA PRO A 89 23.11 25.69 11.65
C PRO A 89 23.53 24.59 12.63
N GLN A 90 22.55 23.99 13.31
CA GLN A 90 22.76 22.90 14.25
C GLN A 90 22.18 21.62 13.66
N GLN A 91 22.99 20.56 13.60
CA GLN A 91 22.52 19.22 13.27
C GLN A 91 21.69 18.67 14.43
N HIS A 92 20.84 17.68 14.15
CA HIS A 92 19.99 17.05 15.14
C HIS A 92 20.53 15.68 15.60
N ALA A 93 20.16 15.27 16.81
CA ALA A 93 20.46 13.95 17.34
C ALA A 93 19.61 12.85 16.67
N LEU A 94 20.01 11.59 16.88
CA LEU A 94 19.38 10.41 16.28
C LEU A 94 17.83 10.39 16.36
N PRO A 95 17.18 10.73 17.49
CA PRO A 95 15.71 10.65 17.59
C PRO A 95 14.98 11.54 16.57
N LYS A 96 15.50 12.74 16.33
CA LYS A 96 14.91 13.71 15.41
C LYS A 96 15.23 13.38 13.95
N GLU A 97 16.39 12.75 13.68
CA GLU A 97 16.72 12.23 12.35
C GLU A 97 15.73 11.14 11.92
N ILE A 98 15.45 10.19 12.83
CA ILE A 98 14.47 9.13 12.60
C ILE A 98 13.08 9.71 12.35
N ASP A 99 12.63 10.67 13.18
CA ASP A 99 11.30 11.28 13.03
C ASP A 99 11.14 11.95 11.65
N LEU A 100 12.13 12.75 11.22
CA LEU A 100 12.09 13.42 9.93
C LEU A 100 12.07 12.45 8.74
N LEU A 101 12.88 11.39 8.80
CA LEU A 101 12.96 10.40 7.72
C LEU A 101 11.71 9.50 7.66
N MET A 102 11.09 9.19 8.80
CA MET A 102 9.93 8.30 8.87
C MET A 102 8.59 9.02 8.71
N LYS A 103 8.51 10.34 8.91
CA LYS A 103 7.25 11.08 8.92
C LYS A 103 6.43 10.95 7.64
N VAL A 104 7.02 11.24 6.48
CA VAL A 104 6.32 11.14 5.18
C VAL A 104 5.98 9.69 4.82
N PRO A 105 6.93 8.73 4.89
CA PRO A 105 6.62 7.33 4.65
C PRO A 105 5.49 6.80 5.56
N LYS A 106 5.44 7.22 6.83
CA LYS A 106 4.38 6.84 7.77
C LYS A 106 3.01 7.40 7.36
N ILE A 107 2.94 8.65 6.93
CA ILE A 107 1.67 9.24 6.45
C ILE A 107 1.20 8.56 5.15
N GLN A 108 2.10 8.21 4.23
CA GLN A 108 1.76 7.47 3.01
C GLN A 108 1.28 6.05 3.31
N SER A 109 1.88 5.40 4.30
CA SER A 109 1.43 4.12 4.85
C SER A 109 0.02 4.25 5.47
N ASP A 110 -0.23 5.28 6.29
CA ASP A 110 -1.54 5.57 6.86
C ASP A 110 -2.61 5.78 5.77
N LEU A 111 -2.25 6.41 4.63
CA LEU A 111 -3.17 6.59 3.50
C LEU A 111 -3.58 5.26 2.86
N LYS A 112 -2.62 4.35 2.62
CA LYS A 112 -2.93 3.00 2.12
C LYS A 112 -3.77 2.21 3.14
N ASP A 113 -3.48 2.36 4.42
CA ASP A 113 -4.27 1.77 5.51
C ASP A 113 -5.72 2.24 5.49
N LEU A 114 -5.95 3.54 5.33
CA LEU A 114 -7.30 4.11 5.21
C LEU A 114 -8.04 3.62 3.96
N GLN A 115 -7.36 3.44 2.83
CA GLN A 115 -7.96 2.83 1.63
C GLN A 115 -8.40 1.39 1.87
N ARG A 116 -7.53 0.56 2.48
CA ARG A 116 -7.87 -0.82 2.84
C ARG A 116 -8.99 -0.88 3.87
N LYS A 117 -8.99 0.03 4.85
CA LYS A 117 -10.06 0.19 5.83
C LYS A 117 -11.40 0.57 5.18
N ALA A 118 -11.38 1.44 4.17
CA ALA A 118 -12.58 1.79 3.41
C ALA A 118 -13.14 0.58 2.64
N ALA A 119 -12.28 -0.21 2.01
CA ALA A 119 -12.67 -1.45 1.34
C ALA A 119 -13.29 -2.46 2.34
N GLN A 120 -12.67 -2.63 3.51
CA GLN A 120 -13.22 -3.47 4.58
C GLN A 120 -14.58 -2.97 5.07
N ALA A 121 -14.73 -1.66 5.30
CA ALA A 121 -15.98 -1.05 5.74
C ALA A 121 -17.10 -1.24 4.70
N LYS A 122 -16.77 -1.20 3.40
CA LYS A 122 -17.70 -1.53 2.31
C LYS A 122 -18.16 -2.98 2.42
N LEU A 123 -17.24 -3.93 2.57
CA LEU A 123 -17.58 -5.35 2.73
C LEU A 123 -18.42 -5.60 3.99
N THR A 124 -18.13 -4.94 5.11
CA THR A 124 -18.95 -5.00 6.33
C THR A 124 -20.37 -4.51 6.09
N ALA A 125 -20.54 -3.37 5.40
CA ALA A 125 -21.85 -2.83 5.05
C ALA A 125 -22.64 -3.80 4.15
N VAL A 126 -21.98 -4.37 3.13
CA VAL A 126 -22.57 -5.39 2.24
C VAL A 126 -23.02 -6.62 3.04
N MET A 127 -22.17 -7.18 3.88
CA MET A 127 -22.49 -8.37 4.69
C MET A 127 -23.66 -8.11 5.64
N SER A 128 -23.64 -6.98 6.34
CA SER A 128 -24.70 -6.60 7.28
C SER A 128 -26.03 -6.37 6.56
N CYS A 129 -26.01 -5.71 5.40
CA CYS A 129 -27.19 -5.52 4.57
C CYS A 129 -27.74 -6.86 4.06
N LYS A 130 -26.91 -7.72 3.46
CA LYS A 130 -27.32 -9.06 2.97
C LYS A 130 -27.96 -9.87 4.09
N THR A 131 -27.33 -9.90 5.28
CA THR A 131 -27.84 -10.65 6.44
C THR A 131 -29.17 -10.11 6.95
N ALA A 132 -29.31 -8.78 7.07
CA ALA A 132 -30.55 -8.13 7.49
C ALA A 132 -31.67 -8.32 6.45
N TYR A 133 -31.34 -8.24 5.17
CA TYR A 133 -32.26 -8.48 4.06
C TYR A 133 -32.79 -9.91 4.08
N PHE A 134 -31.91 -10.91 4.15
CA PHE A 134 -32.32 -12.32 4.21
C PHE A 134 -33.16 -12.63 5.44
N ASN A 135 -32.85 -12.04 6.60
CA ASN A 135 -33.69 -12.17 7.79
C ASN A 135 -35.08 -11.54 7.62
N THR A 136 -35.17 -10.43 6.88
CA THR A 136 -36.45 -9.77 6.59
C THR A 136 -37.31 -10.62 5.65
N VAL A 137 -36.70 -11.20 4.60
CA VAL A 137 -37.38 -12.13 3.68
C VAL A 137 -37.84 -13.40 4.41
N GLU A 138 -37.02 -13.97 5.30
CA GLU A 138 -37.38 -15.13 6.12
C GLU A 138 -38.65 -14.88 6.95
N LEU A 139 -38.70 -13.74 7.63
CA LEU A 139 -39.83 -13.36 8.48
C LEU A 139 -41.08 -13.00 7.65
N MET A 140 -40.91 -12.40 6.47
CA MET A 140 -42.00 -12.15 5.53
C MET A 140 -42.68 -13.46 5.12
N GLU A 141 -41.90 -14.45 4.69
CA GLU A 141 -42.41 -15.77 4.28
C GLU A 141 -43.01 -16.55 5.44
N GLY A 142 -42.41 -16.46 6.64
CA GLY A 142 -42.98 -17.03 7.85
C GLY A 142 -44.36 -16.44 8.19
N CYS A 143 -44.54 -15.13 8.02
CA CYS A 143 -45.85 -14.48 8.21
C CYS A 143 -46.89 -14.96 7.19
N LEU A 144 -46.51 -15.04 5.90
CA LEU A 144 -47.40 -15.54 4.83
C LEU A 144 -47.80 -17.00 5.07
N LEU A 145 -46.87 -17.84 5.51
CA LEU A 145 -47.15 -19.23 5.86
C LEU A 145 -48.15 -19.33 7.02
N LEU A 146 -47.95 -18.55 8.09
CA LEU A 146 -48.85 -18.54 9.24
C LEU A 146 -50.25 -18.03 8.86
N GLU A 147 -50.37 -17.02 8.00
CA GLU A 147 -51.67 -16.58 7.46
C GLU A 147 -52.39 -17.71 6.72
N ASN A 148 -51.69 -18.43 5.84
CA ASN A 148 -52.24 -19.56 5.09
C ASN A 148 -52.68 -20.71 6.01
N ARG A 149 -51.93 -20.97 7.08
CA ARG A 149 -52.28 -21.96 8.11
C ARG A 149 -53.49 -21.53 8.93
N ILE A 150 -53.58 -20.26 9.32
CA ILE A 150 -54.75 -19.70 10.02
C ILE A 150 -56.00 -19.79 9.13
N ALA A 151 -55.89 -19.44 7.85
CA ALA A 151 -57.00 -19.53 6.90
C ALA A 151 -57.48 -20.99 6.73
N SER A 152 -56.55 -21.93 6.59
CA SER A 152 -56.88 -23.36 6.49
C SER A 152 -57.53 -23.88 7.78
N ALA A 153 -57.00 -23.52 8.96
CA ALA A 153 -57.55 -23.89 10.26
C ALA A 153 -58.97 -23.33 10.47
N LYS A 154 -59.23 -22.08 10.06
CA LYS A 154 -60.57 -21.45 10.10
C LYS A 154 -61.57 -22.15 9.18
N SER A 155 -61.13 -22.60 8.00
CA SER A 155 -61.97 -23.41 7.11
C SER A 155 -62.33 -24.76 7.74
N THR A 156 -61.35 -25.44 8.35
CA THR A 156 -61.58 -26.72 9.06
C THR A 156 -62.51 -26.56 10.26
N TYR A 157 -62.30 -25.52 11.08
CA TYR A 157 -63.19 -25.18 12.19
C TYR A 157 -64.64 -24.95 11.73
N SER A 158 -64.82 -24.21 10.63
CA SER A 158 -66.16 -23.95 10.06
C SER A 158 -66.87 -25.22 9.60
N ARG A 159 -66.11 -26.26 9.21
CA ARG A 159 -66.70 -27.56 8.87
C ARG A 159 -67.03 -28.38 10.12
N LEU A 160 -66.08 -28.53 11.04
CA LEU A 160 -66.29 -29.24 12.30
C LEU A 160 -67.45 -28.66 13.12
N SER A 161 -67.59 -27.33 13.13
CA SER A 161 -68.71 -26.64 13.79
C SER A 161 -70.06 -27.00 13.15
N ARG A 162 -70.13 -27.11 11.81
CA ARG A 162 -71.35 -27.60 11.13
C ARG A 162 -71.63 -29.08 11.42
N ASP A 163 -70.59 -29.91 11.40
CA ASP A 163 -70.71 -31.34 11.66
C ASP A 163 -71.19 -31.59 13.11
N TYR A 164 -70.73 -30.80 14.07
CA TYR A 164 -71.22 -30.79 15.46
C TYR A 164 -72.70 -30.43 15.56
N LEU A 165 -73.16 -29.38 14.86
CA LEU A 165 -74.58 -28.99 14.82
C LEU A 165 -75.47 -30.10 14.23
N THR A 166 -74.93 -30.93 13.34
CA THR A 166 -75.63 -32.10 12.77
C THR A 166 -75.49 -33.39 13.59
N GLY A 167 -74.78 -33.35 14.72
CA GLY A 167 -74.55 -34.50 15.61
C GLY A 167 -73.47 -35.47 15.16
N ASN A 168 -72.67 -35.11 14.14
CA ASN A 168 -71.66 -35.96 13.53
C ASN A 168 -70.23 -35.70 14.04
N ALA A 169 -70.03 -34.77 14.98
CA ALA A 169 -68.74 -34.46 15.58
C ALA A 169 -68.87 -34.20 17.10
N ASN A 170 -67.78 -34.33 17.87
CA ASN A 170 -67.77 -34.12 19.31
C ASN A 170 -67.46 -32.65 19.67
N LYS A 171 -68.00 -32.18 20.79
CA LYS A 171 -67.73 -30.82 21.31
C LYS A 171 -66.24 -30.56 21.59
N SER A 172 -65.53 -31.59 22.07
CA SER A 172 -64.08 -31.54 22.34
C SER A 172 -63.27 -31.18 21.09
N ASP A 173 -63.66 -31.71 19.92
CA ASP A 173 -62.92 -31.52 18.67
C ASP A 173 -63.04 -30.07 18.16
N VAL A 174 -64.21 -29.45 18.40
CA VAL A 174 -64.46 -28.03 18.06
C VAL A 174 -63.67 -27.09 18.98
N GLU A 175 -63.62 -27.39 20.28
CA GLU A 175 -62.85 -26.62 21.27
C GLU A 175 -61.33 -26.73 21.02
N GLU A 176 -60.84 -27.90 20.63
CA GLU A 176 -59.43 -28.10 20.27
C GLU A 176 -59.04 -27.31 19.00
N ALA A 177 -59.90 -27.33 17.97
CA ALA A 177 -59.70 -26.56 16.75
C ALA A 177 -59.68 -25.04 17.00
N GLU A 178 -60.57 -24.54 17.86
CA GLU A 178 -60.59 -23.13 18.27
C GLU A 178 -59.32 -22.73 19.04
N SER A 179 -58.90 -23.56 20.00
CA SER A 179 -57.64 -23.37 20.73
C SER A 179 -56.42 -23.37 19.80
N GLY A 180 -56.42 -24.23 18.78
CA GLY A 180 -55.39 -24.28 17.74
C GLY A 180 -55.29 -22.99 16.92
N ILE A 181 -56.42 -22.41 16.51
CA ILE A 181 -56.46 -21.11 15.83
C ILE A 181 -55.89 -20.02 16.74
N GLY A 182 -56.30 -19.98 18.01
CA GLY A 182 -55.79 -18.99 18.97
C GLY A 182 -54.28 -19.08 19.20
N LYS A 183 -53.69 -20.28 19.13
CA LYS A 183 -52.22 -20.47 19.17
C LYS A 183 -51.55 -19.92 17.91
N LEU A 184 -52.06 -20.25 16.73
CA LEU A 184 -51.53 -19.76 15.45
C LEU A 184 -51.63 -18.23 15.31
N GLU A 185 -52.72 -17.62 15.77
CA GLU A 185 -52.87 -16.16 15.76
C GLU A 185 -51.86 -15.47 16.68
N LYS A 186 -51.60 -16.02 17.87
CA LYS A 186 -50.54 -15.51 18.77
C LYS A 186 -49.15 -15.63 18.16
N GLU A 187 -48.87 -16.75 17.50
CA GLU A 187 -47.61 -16.98 16.80
C GLU A 187 -47.43 -15.99 15.64
N TYR A 188 -48.48 -15.76 14.85
CA TYR A 188 -48.50 -14.77 13.79
C TYR A 188 -48.23 -13.35 14.30
N GLN A 189 -48.90 -12.91 15.38
CA GLN A 189 -48.64 -11.59 15.97
C GLN A 189 -47.18 -11.45 16.45
N THR A 190 -46.62 -12.50 17.03
CA THR A 190 -45.20 -12.51 17.45
C THR A 190 -44.27 -12.41 16.26
N SER A 191 -44.56 -13.14 15.18
CA SER A 191 -43.79 -13.10 13.93
C SER A 191 -43.87 -11.73 13.24
N LEU A 192 -45.05 -11.12 13.25
CA LEU A 192 -45.29 -9.79 12.67
C LEU A 192 -44.49 -8.70 13.39
N ILE A 193 -44.43 -8.74 14.73
CA ILE A 193 -43.57 -7.83 15.51
C ILE A 193 -42.09 -8.02 15.13
N ARG A 194 -41.63 -9.27 14.99
CA ARG A 194 -40.25 -9.56 14.55
C ARG A 194 -39.97 -9.04 13.15
N PHE A 195 -40.95 -9.19 12.24
CA PHE A 195 -40.86 -8.70 10.88
C PHE A 195 -40.74 -7.17 10.82
N GLU A 196 -41.55 -6.44 11.58
CA GLU A 196 -41.44 -4.97 11.66
C GLU A 196 -40.09 -4.53 12.26
N ASN A 197 -39.60 -5.23 13.29
CA ASN A 197 -38.27 -4.96 13.84
C ASN A 197 -37.15 -5.21 12.81
N ALA A 198 -37.28 -6.25 11.98
CA ALA A 198 -36.33 -6.53 10.91
C ALA A 198 -36.35 -5.44 9.82
N LYS A 199 -37.54 -4.95 9.44
CA LYS A 199 -37.72 -3.82 8.50
C LYS A 199 -37.11 -2.53 9.04
N ASN A 200 -37.29 -2.24 10.34
CA ASN A 200 -36.64 -1.10 10.98
C ASN A 200 -35.12 -1.19 10.88
N LYS A 201 -34.55 -2.36 11.23
CA LYS A 201 -33.10 -2.60 11.13
C LYS A 201 -32.59 -2.48 9.68
N LEU A 202 -33.35 -2.97 8.70
CA LEU A 202 -32.99 -2.81 7.28
C LEU A 202 -33.08 -1.35 6.83
N SER A 203 -34.06 -0.60 7.34
CA SER A 203 -34.20 0.84 7.06
C SER A 203 -33.04 1.65 7.61
N GLU A 204 -32.58 1.34 8.83
CA GLU A 204 -31.40 1.96 9.44
C GLU A 204 -30.12 1.69 8.63
N ILE A 205 -29.93 0.46 8.15
CA ILE A 205 -28.74 0.07 7.38
C ILE A 205 -28.74 0.70 5.99
N THR A 206 -29.88 0.71 5.31
CA THR A 206 -29.97 1.19 3.92
C THR A 206 -30.17 2.70 3.82
N GLY A 207 -30.72 3.34 4.86
CA GLY A 207 -31.17 4.72 4.82
C GLY A 207 -32.49 4.93 4.07
N VAL A 208 -33.17 3.85 3.67
CA VAL A 208 -34.45 3.86 2.97
C VAL A 208 -35.53 3.38 3.93
N ASP A 209 -36.62 4.13 4.08
CA ASP A 209 -37.76 3.67 4.89
C ASP A 209 -38.49 2.54 4.16
N VAL A 210 -38.25 1.30 4.59
CA VAL A 210 -38.90 0.09 4.07
C VAL A 210 -40.11 -0.34 4.93
N THR A 211 -40.49 0.47 5.92
CA THR A 211 -41.60 0.14 6.82
C THR A 211 -42.97 0.27 6.15
N SER A 212 -43.11 1.20 5.19
CA SER A 212 -44.35 1.41 4.45
C SER A 212 -44.28 0.88 3.01
N SER A 213 -45.18 -0.05 2.66
CA SER A 213 -45.49 -0.39 1.27
C SER A 213 -44.38 -1.04 0.43
N TYR A 214 -43.37 -1.63 1.08
CA TYR A 214 -42.35 -2.43 0.40
C TYR A 214 -42.60 -3.93 0.52
N THR A 215 -42.32 -4.65 -0.58
CA THR A 215 -42.14 -6.10 -0.61
C THR A 215 -40.70 -6.42 -1.00
N PHE A 216 -40.24 -7.63 -0.69
CA PHE A 216 -38.84 -8.03 -0.89
C PHE A 216 -38.75 -9.15 -1.93
N SER A 217 -37.82 -9.04 -2.87
CA SER A 217 -37.54 -10.12 -3.83
C SER A 217 -36.76 -11.26 -3.17
N LYS A 218 -37.00 -12.49 -3.65
CA LYS A 218 -36.32 -13.72 -3.22
C LYS A 218 -35.02 -13.93 -4.00
N ASP A 219 -34.10 -12.97 -3.91
CA ASP A 219 -32.82 -12.99 -4.63
C ASP A 219 -31.77 -13.83 -3.87
N PHE A 220 -32.00 -15.14 -3.77
CA PHE A 220 -31.06 -16.07 -3.13
C PHE A 220 -30.09 -16.67 -4.14
N SER A 221 -28.84 -16.85 -3.74
CA SER A 221 -27.85 -17.58 -4.52
C SER A 221 -28.00 -19.09 -4.28
N GLU A 222 -28.08 -19.84 -5.37
CA GLU A 222 -27.97 -21.31 -5.40
C GLU A 222 -26.59 -21.74 -5.92
N LEU A 223 -25.57 -20.88 -5.81
CA LEU A 223 -24.22 -21.24 -6.21
C LEU A 223 -23.66 -22.31 -5.27
N GLN A 224 -23.27 -23.46 -5.81
CA GLN A 224 -22.50 -24.46 -5.07
C GLN A 224 -21.00 -24.16 -5.17
N LEU A 225 -20.36 -23.92 -4.02
CA LEU A 225 -18.90 -23.84 -3.94
C LEU A 225 -18.27 -25.23 -4.14
N GLN A 226 -17.21 -25.29 -4.95
CA GLN A 226 -16.47 -26.52 -5.24
C GLN A 226 -15.16 -26.55 -4.46
N ARG A 227 -14.79 -27.69 -3.88
CA ARG A 227 -13.56 -27.84 -3.07
C ARG A 227 -12.29 -27.36 -3.79
N LYS A 228 -12.23 -27.50 -5.12
CA LYS A 228 -11.13 -27.03 -5.95
C LYS A 228 -10.90 -25.51 -5.90
N GLN A 229 -11.91 -24.73 -5.53
CA GLN A 229 -11.85 -23.26 -5.43
C GLN A 229 -11.24 -22.78 -4.10
N LEU A 230 -11.11 -23.65 -3.09
CA LEU A 230 -10.64 -23.27 -1.76
C LEU A 230 -9.24 -22.63 -1.80
N GLY A 231 -8.32 -23.19 -2.59
CA GLY A 231 -6.96 -22.66 -2.72
C GLY A 231 -6.93 -21.22 -3.24
N SER A 232 -7.66 -20.93 -4.33
CA SER A 232 -7.72 -19.58 -4.91
C SER A 232 -8.45 -18.58 -4.00
N VAL A 233 -9.45 -19.05 -3.25
CA VAL A 233 -10.16 -18.22 -2.27
C VAL A 233 -9.24 -17.83 -1.12
N ILE A 234 -8.45 -18.77 -0.59
CA ILE A 234 -7.45 -18.49 0.45
C ILE A 234 -6.41 -17.48 -0.06
N GLU A 235 -5.88 -17.68 -1.27
CA GLU A 235 -4.88 -16.77 -1.85
C GLU A 235 -5.43 -15.35 -2.02
N HIS A 236 -6.65 -15.22 -2.55
CA HIS A 236 -7.32 -13.92 -2.68
C HIS A 236 -7.51 -13.24 -1.31
N ALA A 237 -7.97 -13.99 -0.31
CA ALA A 237 -8.19 -13.46 1.03
C ALA A 237 -6.88 -13.02 1.68
N LEU A 238 -5.81 -13.81 1.60
CA LEU A 238 -4.49 -13.45 2.14
C LEU A 238 -3.91 -12.15 1.54
N LYS A 239 -4.28 -11.82 0.30
CA LYS A 239 -3.84 -10.59 -0.39
C LYS A 239 -4.68 -9.36 -0.03
N ASN A 240 -5.94 -9.55 0.36
CA ASN A 240 -6.91 -8.47 0.46
C ASN A 240 -7.49 -8.27 1.86
N ASP A 241 -7.33 -9.23 2.76
CA ASP A 241 -7.76 -9.14 4.15
C ASP A 241 -7.06 -7.99 4.88
N TYR A 242 -7.84 -7.18 5.58
CA TYR A 242 -7.35 -6.00 6.27
C TYR A 242 -6.44 -6.37 7.45
N LYS A 243 -6.75 -7.43 8.20
CA LYS A 243 -5.97 -7.83 9.38
C LYS A 243 -4.59 -8.35 8.98
N VAL A 244 -4.51 -9.19 7.96
CA VAL A 244 -3.24 -9.66 7.37
C VAL A 244 -2.45 -8.47 6.82
N TYR A 245 -3.12 -7.54 6.12
CA TYR A 245 -2.46 -6.31 5.67
C TYR A 245 -1.86 -5.49 6.83
N LYS A 246 -2.57 -5.34 7.96
CA LYS A 246 -2.05 -4.60 9.13
C LYS A 246 -0.78 -5.23 9.71
N THR A 247 -0.76 -6.55 9.85
CA THR A 247 0.41 -7.25 10.41
C THR A 247 1.58 -7.26 9.43
N GLU A 248 1.31 -7.43 8.12
CA GLU A 248 2.31 -7.28 7.07
C GLU A 248 2.90 -5.86 7.04
N LEU A 249 2.04 -4.84 7.17
CA LEU A 249 2.47 -3.45 7.22
C LEU A 249 3.32 -3.16 8.46
N ALA A 250 2.94 -3.67 9.63
CA ALA A 250 3.71 -3.54 10.86
C ALA A 250 5.11 -4.17 10.71
N HIS A 251 5.18 -5.39 10.14
CA HIS A 251 6.43 -6.05 9.85
C HIS A 251 7.30 -5.27 8.86
N LYS A 252 6.71 -4.70 7.80
CA LYS A 252 7.39 -3.83 6.84
C LYS A 252 7.92 -2.54 7.48
N ILE A 253 7.14 -1.88 8.34
CA ILE A 253 7.57 -0.69 9.08
C ILE A 253 8.75 -1.04 10.01
N SER A 254 8.65 -2.11 10.80
CA SER A 254 9.74 -2.53 11.70
C SER A 254 11.00 -2.89 10.92
N SER A 255 10.87 -3.57 9.78
CA SER A 255 11.99 -3.87 8.88
C SER A 255 12.64 -2.60 8.32
N THR A 256 11.82 -1.63 7.94
CA THR A 256 12.28 -0.31 7.46
C THR A 256 13.05 0.44 8.54
N ASN A 257 12.55 0.43 9.78
CA ASN A 257 13.23 1.04 10.92
C ASN A 257 14.60 0.38 11.18
N VAL A 258 14.68 -0.95 11.12
CA VAL A 258 15.95 -1.66 11.27
C VAL A 258 16.94 -1.21 10.21
N GLU A 259 16.55 -1.21 8.93
CA GLU A 259 17.48 -0.82 7.88
C GLU A 259 17.89 0.65 7.95
N LEU A 260 16.94 1.55 8.22
CA LEU A 260 17.22 2.97 8.42
C LEU A 260 18.32 3.14 9.48
N LEU A 261 18.18 2.46 10.62
CA LEU A 261 19.14 2.49 11.70
C LEU A 261 20.48 1.88 11.29
N ARG A 262 20.49 0.75 10.57
CA ARG A 262 21.73 0.16 10.03
C ARG A 262 22.47 1.13 9.12
N ASN A 263 21.76 1.80 8.20
CA ASN A 263 22.34 2.80 7.31
C ASN A 263 22.92 4.00 8.07
N ILE A 264 22.18 4.53 9.06
CA ILE A 264 22.68 5.61 9.92
C ILE A 264 23.95 5.17 10.67
N TYR A 265 23.94 3.95 11.22
CA TYR A 265 25.05 3.42 12.01
C TYR A 265 26.29 3.17 11.14
N ASN A 266 26.11 2.55 9.97
CA ASN A 266 27.18 2.27 9.01
C ASN A 266 27.81 3.54 8.45
N ASN A 267 26.98 4.54 8.07
CA ASN A 267 27.49 5.79 7.53
C ASN A 267 28.28 6.59 8.57
N ARG A 268 27.87 6.55 9.84
CA ARG A 268 28.51 7.34 10.91
C ARG A 268 29.72 6.66 11.54
N TRP A 269 29.69 5.34 11.71
CA TRP A 269 30.72 4.61 12.47
C TRP A 269 31.43 3.49 11.70
N GLY A 270 30.95 3.12 10.50
CA GLY A 270 31.60 2.18 9.60
C GLY A 270 32.02 0.87 10.28
N SER A 271 33.33 0.59 10.30
CA SER A 271 33.89 -0.65 10.86
C SER A 271 33.63 -0.83 12.36
N MET A 272 33.33 0.24 13.12
CA MET A 272 33.06 0.14 14.57
C MET A 272 31.76 -0.61 14.89
N VAL A 273 30.81 -0.67 13.94
CA VAL A 273 29.54 -1.39 14.08
C VAL A 273 29.52 -2.73 13.32
N GLY A 274 30.63 -3.12 12.69
CA GLY A 274 30.70 -4.31 11.82
C GLY A 274 30.35 -5.64 12.51
N ALA A 275 30.58 -5.76 13.82
CA ALA A 275 30.23 -6.96 14.58
C ALA A 275 28.70 -7.15 14.72
N ILE A 276 27.95 -6.05 14.86
CA ILE A 276 26.49 -6.05 14.87
C ILE A 276 25.97 -6.40 13.48
N GLU A 277 26.52 -5.74 12.44
CA GLU A 277 26.10 -5.96 11.05
C GLU A 277 26.28 -7.40 10.59
N ASN A 278 27.41 -8.02 10.93
CA ASN A 278 27.67 -9.42 10.62
C ASN A 278 26.67 -10.37 11.30
N GLU A 279 26.15 -10.03 12.48
CA GLU A 279 25.14 -10.84 13.16
C GLU A 279 23.77 -10.67 12.52
N ILE A 280 23.40 -9.45 12.14
CA ILE A 280 22.13 -9.16 11.42
C ILE A 280 22.13 -9.77 10.02
N ALA A 281 23.28 -9.84 9.36
CA ALA A 281 23.42 -10.40 8.01
C ALA A 281 23.32 -11.93 7.96
N LYS A 282 23.34 -12.61 9.11
CA LYS A 282 23.06 -14.06 9.15
C LYS A 282 21.57 -14.27 8.87
N ASN A 283 21.26 -15.04 7.82
CA ASN A 283 19.89 -15.39 7.43
C ASN A 283 19.24 -16.43 8.39
N GLY A 284 19.33 -16.22 9.70
CA GLY A 284 18.84 -17.12 10.73
C GLY A 284 18.23 -16.40 11.93
N PRO A 285 17.57 -17.13 12.84
CA PRO A 285 17.00 -16.54 14.05
C PRO A 285 18.09 -15.90 14.89
N ILE A 286 17.86 -14.65 15.28
CA ILE A 286 18.80 -13.89 16.12
C ILE A 286 18.65 -14.36 17.57
N ASP A 287 19.75 -14.81 18.15
CA ASP A 287 19.85 -14.96 19.60
C ASP A 287 20.07 -13.58 20.23
N PHE A 288 19.02 -13.02 20.83
CA PHE A 288 19.02 -11.69 21.41
C PHE A 288 19.91 -11.54 22.64
N GLU A 289 20.31 -12.64 23.29
CA GLU A 289 21.27 -12.61 24.39
C GLU A 289 22.68 -12.39 23.84
N THR A 290 23.13 -13.26 22.93
CA THR A 290 24.41 -13.12 22.22
C THR A 290 24.50 -11.80 21.43
N PHE A 291 23.40 -11.38 20.81
CA PHE A 291 23.36 -10.13 20.05
C PHE A 291 23.53 -8.90 20.96
N ARG A 292 23.01 -8.93 22.19
CA ARG A 292 23.15 -7.84 23.16
C ARG A 292 24.61 -7.62 23.56
N GLU A 293 25.36 -8.68 23.81
CA GLU A 293 26.80 -8.57 24.15
C GLU A 293 27.60 -7.90 23.04
N LYS A 294 27.36 -8.30 21.79
CA LYS A 294 27.98 -7.67 20.61
C LYS A 294 27.55 -6.22 20.43
N TYR A 295 26.30 -5.91 20.77
CA TYR A 295 25.77 -4.56 20.72
C TYR A 295 26.45 -3.63 21.74
N GLU A 296 26.58 -4.09 22.99
CA GLU A 296 27.28 -3.35 24.05
C GLU A 296 28.76 -3.14 23.69
N ALA A 297 29.44 -4.16 23.15
CA ALA A 297 30.82 -4.01 22.68
C ALA A 297 30.97 -2.98 21.53
N ALA A 298 29.98 -2.86 20.65
CA ALA A 298 30.01 -1.83 19.61
C ALA A 298 29.80 -0.42 20.17
N LEU A 299 28.94 -0.25 21.17
CA LEU A 299 28.80 1.03 21.89
C LEU A 299 30.11 1.45 22.55
N ASP A 300 30.81 0.51 23.18
CA ASP A 300 32.13 0.75 23.78
C ASP A 300 33.16 1.16 22.72
N ASN A 301 33.15 0.50 21.54
CA ASN A 301 34.02 0.88 20.43
C ASN A 301 33.76 2.29 19.90
N ILE A 302 32.49 2.71 19.85
CA ILE A 302 32.07 4.07 19.46
C ILE A 302 32.58 5.11 20.47
N GLU A 303 32.60 4.77 21.77
CA GLU A 303 33.01 5.69 22.83
C GLU A 303 34.53 5.75 23.02
N ARG A 304 35.24 4.66 22.72
CA ARG A 304 36.69 4.49 22.93
C ARG A 304 37.57 5.66 22.45
N PRO A 305 37.34 6.32 21.29
CA PRO A 305 38.16 7.45 20.85
C PRO A 305 38.12 8.67 21.79
N TYR A 306 37.03 8.82 22.55
CA TYR A 306 36.77 9.96 23.44
C TYR A 306 37.18 9.70 24.89
N GLN A 307 37.60 8.48 25.21
CA GLN A 307 38.05 8.09 26.55
C GLN A 307 39.55 8.40 26.76
N GLY A 308 39.89 8.90 27.95
CA GLY A 308 41.26 9.19 28.40
C GLY A 308 41.68 10.66 28.27
N SER A 309 42.98 10.92 28.39
CA SER A 309 43.55 12.28 28.26
C SER A 309 44.63 12.37 27.19
N PHE A 310 44.64 13.49 26.47
CA PHE A 310 45.76 13.89 25.62
C PHE A 310 46.85 14.49 26.50
N LYS A 311 48.06 13.94 26.44
CA LYS A 311 49.21 14.45 27.20
C LYS A 311 50.08 15.28 26.28
N ILE A 312 50.11 16.59 26.50
CA ILE A 312 51.01 17.52 25.79
C ILE A 312 52.18 17.80 26.72
N ARG A 313 53.40 17.54 26.22
CA ARG A 313 54.63 17.85 26.95
C ARG A 313 55.24 19.12 26.36
N ILE A 314 55.25 20.19 27.15
CA ILE A 314 55.94 21.44 26.80
C ILE A 314 57.08 21.62 27.81
N LEU A 315 58.32 21.47 27.33
CA LEU A 315 59.54 21.55 28.13
C LEU A 315 59.49 20.65 29.40
N PHE A 316 59.17 21.23 30.57
CA PHE A 316 59.16 20.57 31.88
C PHE A 316 57.75 20.29 32.43
N ILE A 317 56.68 20.74 31.77
CA ILE A 317 55.30 20.62 32.25
C ILE A 317 54.53 19.65 31.34
N THR A 318 53.85 18.68 31.96
CA THR A 318 52.92 17.78 31.26
C THR A 318 51.50 18.25 31.52
N ILE A 319 50.80 18.72 30.48
CA ILE A 319 49.40 19.12 30.55
C ILE A 319 48.56 17.95 30.06
N SER A 320 47.66 17.47 30.91
CA SER A 320 46.70 16.39 30.60
C SER A 320 45.35 17.01 30.29
N ILE A 321 44.99 17.09 29.01
CA ILE A 321 43.68 17.59 28.57
C ILE A 321 42.75 16.38 28.39
N PRO A 322 41.61 16.29 29.11
CA PRO A 322 40.65 15.22 28.90
C PRO A 322 40.17 15.22 27.44
N LYS A 323 40.17 14.06 26.77
CA LYS A 323 39.70 13.97 25.37
C LYS A 323 38.22 14.36 25.23
N GLU A 324 37.45 14.25 26.31
CA GLU A 324 36.07 14.74 26.41
C GLU A 324 35.91 16.25 26.15
N TRP A 325 36.94 17.05 26.36
CA TRP A 325 36.89 18.50 26.13
C TRP A 325 36.99 18.86 24.65
N LEU A 326 37.50 17.96 23.82
CA LEU A 326 37.57 18.10 22.35
C LEU A 326 36.38 17.42 21.66
N ARG A 327 35.43 16.89 22.45
CA ARG A 327 34.25 16.18 21.95
C ARG A 327 33.17 17.18 21.53
N GLY A 328 32.76 17.11 20.27
CA GLY A 328 31.62 17.89 19.78
C GLY A 328 30.30 17.50 20.47
N GLU A 329 29.30 18.39 20.38
CA GLU A 329 27.99 18.24 21.03
C GLU A 329 27.30 16.90 20.68
N LEU A 330 27.46 16.44 19.43
CA LEU A 330 26.89 15.20 18.89
C LEU A 330 27.95 14.11 18.56
N SER A 331 29.06 14.07 19.29
CA SER A 331 30.13 13.08 19.05
C SER A 331 30.03 11.84 19.95
N GLY A 332 30.40 10.66 19.44
CA GLY A 332 30.36 9.38 20.17
C GLY A 332 28.94 9.02 20.64
N ILE A 333 28.79 8.48 21.86
CA ILE A 333 27.47 8.09 22.38
C ILE A 333 26.47 9.24 22.60
N ARG A 334 26.91 10.50 22.64
CA ARG A 334 26.01 11.67 22.81
C ARG A 334 25.02 11.83 21.66
N TYR A 335 25.37 11.34 20.46
CA TYR A 335 24.49 11.38 19.30
C TYR A 335 23.23 10.53 19.48
N PHE A 336 23.30 9.45 20.27
CA PHE A 336 22.14 8.62 20.56
C PHE A 336 21.12 9.33 21.46
N ASP A 337 21.55 10.35 22.20
CA ASP A 337 20.75 11.03 23.24
C ASP A 337 20.10 10.00 24.19
N ASP A 338 18.78 9.83 24.14
CA ASP A 338 17.99 8.87 24.92
C ASP A 338 17.83 7.49 24.26
N ARG A 339 18.25 7.31 23.00
CA ARG A 339 18.02 6.11 22.18
C ARG A 339 19.26 5.24 21.91
N LYS A 340 20.05 4.95 22.95
CA LYS A 340 21.29 4.14 22.84
C LYS A 340 21.07 2.72 22.28
N TYR A 341 19.90 2.12 22.53
CA TYR A 341 19.56 0.76 22.11
C TYR A 341 18.59 0.73 20.92
N ALA A 342 18.48 1.81 20.13
CA ALA A 342 17.49 1.93 19.06
C ALA A 342 17.48 0.74 18.08
N LEU A 343 18.65 0.34 17.57
CA LEU A 343 18.77 -0.75 16.61
C LEU A 343 18.46 -2.11 17.24
N TYR A 344 18.87 -2.35 18.49
CA TYR A 344 18.51 -3.55 19.23
C TYR A 344 17.00 -3.69 19.41
N VAL A 345 16.34 -2.62 19.85
CA VAL A 345 14.89 -2.59 20.04
C VAL A 345 14.16 -2.78 18.70
N ALA A 346 14.58 -2.09 17.65
CA ALA A 346 13.97 -2.21 16.32
C ALA A 346 14.08 -3.64 15.76
N LEU A 347 15.18 -4.35 16.00
CA LEU A 347 15.34 -5.75 15.60
C LEU A 347 14.37 -6.68 16.35
N MET A 348 14.21 -6.50 17.67
CA MET A 348 13.21 -7.25 18.43
C MET A 348 11.79 -6.98 17.91
N GLU A 349 11.45 -5.72 17.66
CA GLU A 349 10.16 -5.32 17.10
C GLU A 349 9.92 -5.95 15.71
N ARG A 350 10.95 -6.06 14.87
CA ARG A 350 10.87 -6.74 13.57
C ARG A 350 10.56 -8.23 13.72
N GLU A 351 11.30 -8.94 14.58
CA GLU A 351 11.08 -10.38 14.80
C GLU A 351 9.72 -10.68 15.41
N ALA A 352 9.25 -9.82 16.32
CA ALA A 352 7.89 -9.91 16.87
C ALA A 352 6.83 -9.73 15.77
N ALA A 353 6.96 -8.67 14.96
CA ALA A 353 6.02 -8.39 13.87
C ALA A 353 6.01 -9.48 12.79
N ALA A 354 7.17 -10.08 12.46
CA ALA A 354 7.25 -11.21 11.54
C ALA A 354 6.46 -12.43 12.03
N LYS A 355 6.54 -12.73 13.34
CA LYS A 355 5.76 -13.81 13.97
C LYS A 355 4.26 -13.50 13.96
N GLU A 356 3.87 -12.27 14.27
CA GLU A 356 2.47 -11.84 14.23
C GLU A 356 1.88 -11.93 12.81
N GLU A 357 2.63 -11.54 11.79
CA GLU A 357 2.23 -11.70 10.38
C GLU A 357 1.99 -13.18 10.03
N ALA A 358 2.96 -14.05 10.33
CA ALA A 358 2.84 -15.47 10.06
C ALA A 358 1.64 -16.12 10.78
N GLN A 359 1.39 -15.73 12.03
CA GLN A 359 0.23 -16.18 12.79
C GLN A 359 -1.08 -15.68 12.19
N ALA A 360 -1.16 -14.42 11.77
CA ALA A 360 -2.35 -13.85 11.13
C ALA A 360 -2.70 -14.57 9.81
N ARG A 361 -1.70 -14.82 8.95
CA ARG A 361 -1.89 -15.57 7.69
C ARG A 361 -2.39 -16.99 7.96
N LYS A 362 -1.81 -17.69 8.93
CA LYS A 362 -2.21 -19.05 9.31
C LYS A 362 -3.63 -19.08 9.89
N ALA A 363 -3.96 -18.15 10.77
CA ALA A 363 -5.28 -18.06 11.38
C ALA A 363 -6.37 -17.80 10.33
N LEU A 364 -6.15 -16.85 9.41
CA LEU A 364 -7.08 -16.57 8.32
C LEU A 364 -7.28 -17.78 7.41
N SER A 365 -6.20 -18.46 7.03
CA SER A 365 -6.27 -19.65 6.17
C SER A 365 -7.07 -20.79 6.83
N SER A 366 -6.88 -20.99 8.14
CA SER A 366 -7.64 -21.98 8.91
C SER A 366 -9.11 -21.61 9.00
N GLN A 367 -9.42 -20.35 9.35
CA GLN A 367 -10.78 -19.85 9.46
C GLN A 367 -11.54 -20.01 8.14
N ILE A 368 -10.92 -19.67 7.00
CA ILE A 368 -11.51 -19.86 5.67
C ILE A 368 -11.76 -21.34 5.40
N GLY A 369 -10.84 -22.23 5.78
CA GLY A 369 -11.02 -23.67 5.65
C GLY A 369 -12.23 -24.19 6.43
N ASP A 370 -12.39 -23.75 7.68
CA ASP A 370 -13.49 -24.16 8.56
C ASP A 370 -14.83 -23.61 8.08
N GLU A 371 -14.91 -22.31 7.75
CA GLU A 371 -16.12 -21.67 7.19
C GLU A 371 -16.53 -22.31 5.85
N PHE A 372 -15.56 -22.66 5.00
CA PHE A 372 -15.83 -23.34 3.74
C PHE A 372 -16.43 -24.73 3.95
N ASN A 373 -15.93 -25.52 4.91
CA ASN A 373 -16.51 -26.82 5.24
C ASN A 373 -17.95 -26.66 5.78
N GLY A 374 -18.17 -25.67 6.66
CA GLY A 374 -19.51 -25.35 7.16
C GLY A 374 -20.49 -24.96 6.04
N LEU A 375 -20.02 -24.26 5.01
CA LEU A 375 -20.84 -23.97 3.82
C LEU A 375 -21.21 -25.23 3.02
N LEU A 376 -20.31 -26.20 2.89
CA LEU A 376 -20.61 -27.47 2.24
C LEU A 376 -21.63 -28.29 3.04
N GLU A 377 -21.57 -28.25 4.36
CA GLU A 377 -22.56 -28.89 5.24
C GLU A 377 -23.94 -28.23 5.09
N LEU A 378 -24.01 -26.90 5.09
CA LEU A 378 -25.26 -26.16 4.85
C LEU A 378 -25.84 -26.44 3.45
N TRP A 379 -24.99 -26.54 2.43
CA TRP A 379 -25.40 -26.93 1.09
C TRP A 379 -25.96 -28.36 1.05
N SER A 380 -25.33 -29.28 1.78
CA SER A 380 -25.80 -30.67 1.90
C SER A 380 -27.13 -30.74 2.66
N ALA A 381 -27.33 -29.90 3.68
CA ALA A 381 -28.61 -29.78 4.39
C ALA A 381 -29.72 -29.22 3.48
N TYR A 382 -29.42 -28.19 2.68
CA TYR A 382 -30.35 -27.63 1.69
C TYR A 382 -30.77 -28.70 0.66
N THR A 383 -29.81 -29.37 0.03
CA THR A 383 -30.11 -30.44 -0.94
C THR A 383 -30.86 -31.63 -0.30
N GLY A 384 -30.54 -31.97 0.95
CA GLY A 384 -31.30 -32.95 1.73
C GLY A 384 -32.76 -32.54 1.94
N SER A 385 -33.01 -31.27 2.28
CA SER A 385 -34.37 -30.74 2.48
C SER A 385 -35.19 -30.69 1.18
N LEU A 386 -34.56 -30.45 0.03
CA LEU A 386 -35.21 -30.55 -1.29
C LEU A 386 -35.71 -31.97 -1.55
N ASN A 387 -34.83 -32.96 -1.38
CA ASN A 387 -35.17 -34.37 -1.58
C ASN A 387 -36.29 -34.83 -0.63
N GLU A 388 -36.28 -34.36 0.62
CA GLU A 388 -37.34 -34.69 1.58
C GLU A 388 -38.67 -34.03 1.19
N THR A 389 -38.66 -32.79 0.73
CA THR A 389 -39.86 -32.09 0.26
C THR A 389 -40.51 -32.83 -0.90
N ASP A 390 -39.72 -33.34 -1.86
CA ASP A 390 -40.24 -34.16 -2.96
C ASP A 390 -40.90 -35.46 -2.47
N ARG A 391 -40.31 -36.12 -1.47
CA ARG A 391 -40.89 -37.32 -0.84
C ARG A 391 -42.21 -37.01 -0.15
N VAL A 392 -42.27 -35.95 0.66
CA VAL A 392 -43.47 -35.53 1.37
C VAL A 392 -44.57 -35.11 0.40
N ARG A 393 -44.22 -34.44 -0.71
CA ARG A 393 -45.18 -34.09 -1.77
C ARG A 393 -45.77 -35.33 -2.46
N LEU A 394 -44.96 -36.35 -2.74
CA LEU A 394 -45.45 -37.62 -3.29
C LEU A 394 -46.38 -38.35 -2.31
N GLN A 395 -46.07 -38.33 -1.02
CA GLN A 395 -46.93 -38.89 0.02
C GLN A 395 -48.27 -38.15 0.11
N TYR A 396 -48.25 -36.81 0.07
CA TYR A 396 -49.45 -35.99 0.04
C TYR A 396 -50.36 -36.33 -1.14
N GLU A 397 -49.82 -36.43 -2.36
CA GLU A 397 -50.60 -36.80 -3.55
C GLU A 397 -51.18 -38.22 -3.45
N ARG A 398 -50.47 -39.15 -2.80
CA ARG A 398 -50.99 -40.50 -2.51
C ARG A 398 -52.16 -40.47 -1.53
N ILE A 399 -52.02 -39.75 -0.41
CA ILE A 399 -53.06 -39.62 0.62
C ILE A 399 -54.30 -38.93 0.06
N LYS A 400 -54.10 -37.90 -0.79
CA LYS A 400 -55.18 -37.22 -1.51
C LYS A 400 -55.97 -38.16 -2.42
N LYS A 401 -55.30 -39.07 -3.16
CA LYS A 401 -55.97 -40.09 -3.98
C LYS A 401 -56.76 -41.09 -3.14
N LEU A 402 -56.21 -41.53 -2.00
CA LEU A 402 -56.90 -42.43 -1.06
C LEU A 402 -58.12 -41.76 -0.42
N ASN A 403 -58.07 -40.45 -0.18
CA ASN A 403 -59.24 -39.72 0.32
C ASN A 403 -60.38 -39.71 -0.71
N LEU A 404 -60.07 -39.58 -2.00
CA LEU A 404 -61.08 -39.66 -3.08
C LEU A 404 -61.74 -41.04 -3.19
N THR A 405 -61.05 -42.11 -2.78
CA THR A 405 -61.62 -43.48 -2.74
C THR A 405 -62.31 -43.81 -1.41
N GLY A 406 -62.23 -42.91 -0.41
CA GLY A 406 -62.78 -43.10 0.92
C GLY A 406 -61.86 -43.84 1.90
N ASP A 407 -60.65 -44.20 1.48
CA ASP A 407 -59.67 -44.99 2.26
C ASP A 407 -58.78 -44.12 3.18
N ALA A 408 -58.86 -42.79 3.08
CA ALA A 408 -58.18 -41.85 3.97
C ALA A 408 -59.12 -40.75 4.44
N SER A 409 -58.96 -40.32 5.70
CA SER A 409 -59.81 -39.29 6.29
C SER A 409 -59.41 -37.88 5.80
N PHE A 410 -60.27 -36.89 6.03
CA PHE A 410 -59.93 -35.50 5.76
C PHE A 410 -58.77 -34.99 6.65
N THR A 411 -58.74 -35.42 7.90
CA THR A 411 -57.67 -35.06 8.85
C THR A 411 -56.31 -35.58 8.38
N ASP A 412 -56.26 -36.75 7.73
CA ASP A 412 -55.03 -37.29 7.14
C ASP A 412 -54.53 -36.42 5.97
N VAL A 413 -55.44 -35.93 5.12
CA VAL A 413 -55.09 -35.03 4.01
C VAL A 413 -54.60 -33.67 4.52
N GLU A 414 -55.26 -33.11 5.54
CA GLU A 414 -54.86 -31.81 6.09
C GLU A 414 -53.53 -31.91 6.86
N SER A 415 -53.27 -33.03 7.56
CA SER A 415 -51.96 -33.31 8.16
C SER A 415 -50.89 -33.38 7.09
N ALA A 416 -51.09 -34.20 6.05
CA ALA A 416 -50.11 -34.34 4.96
C ALA A 416 -49.86 -33.02 4.21
N LYS A 417 -50.88 -32.15 4.08
CA LYS A 417 -50.72 -30.80 3.53
C LYS A 417 -49.85 -29.91 4.44
N ASN A 418 -50.05 -29.97 5.76
CA ASN A 418 -49.20 -29.24 6.71
C ASN A 418 -47.76 -29.75 6.72
N ASP A 419 -47.55 -31.05 6.48
CA ASP A 419 -46.21 -31.63 6.33
C ASP A 419 -45.51 -31.08 5.09
N VAL A 420 -46.20 -30.98 3.94
CA VAL A 420 -45.66 -30.36 2.72
C VAL A 420 -45.27 -28.89 2.98
N LEU A 421 -46.16 -28.11 3.59
CA LEU A 421 -45.90 -26.71 3.90
C LEU A 421 -44.70 -26.53 4.85
N SER A 422 -44.55 -27.43 5.82
CA SER A 422 -43.42 -27.42 6.76
C SER A 422 -42.11 -27.80 6.07
N ALA A 423 -42.15 -28.78 5.15
CA ALA A 423 -41.00 -29.17 4.34
C ALA A 423 -40.55 -28.04 3.39
N GLU A 424 -41.48 -27.37 2.71
CA GLU A 424 -41.19 -26.20 1.85
C GLU A 424 -40.59 -25.04 2.67
N SER A 425 -41.08 -24.81 3.89
CA SER A 425 -40.49 -23.82 4.81
C SER A 425 -39.06 -24.20 5.23
N MET A 426 -38.76 -25.49 5.40
CA MET A 426 -37.44 -25.98 5.76
C MET A 426 -36.42 -25.84 4.62
N VAL A 427 -36.86 -26.01 3.37
CA VAL A 427 -36.05 -25.72 2.18
C VAL A 427 -35.65 -24.25 2.16
N LEU A 428 -36.62 -23.35 2.33
CA LEU A 428 -36.37 -21.92 2.34
C LEU A 428 -35.44 -21.51 3.49
N SER A 429 -35.66 -22.01 4.71
CA SER A 429 -34.81 -21.67 5.85
C SER A 429 -33.37 -22.18 5.68
N SER A 430 -33.19 -23.36 5.10
CA SER A 430 -31.87 -23.92 4.78
C SER A 430 -31.14 -23.10 3.71
N LEU A 431 -31.85 -22.66 2.66
CA LEU A 431 -31.29 -21.78 1.63
C LEU A 431 -30.92 -20.41 2.18
N ILE A 432 -31.74 -19.85 3.08
CA ILE A 432 -31.47 -18.59 3.78
C ILE A 432 -30.26 -18.73 4.70
N ALA A 433 -30.17 -19.81 5.47
CA ALA A 433 -29.03 -20.09 6.34
C ALA A 433 -27.73 -20.21 5.52
N TYR A 434 -27.78 -20.91 4.38
CA TYR A 434 -26.69 -20.99 3.42
C TYR A 434 -26.28 -19.59 2.93
N ASN A 435 -27.23 -18.76 2.48
CA ASN A 435 -26.94 -17.42 1.95
C ASN A 435 -26.43 -16.42 3.00
N LYS A 436 -26.90 -16.51 4.26
CA LYS A 436 -26.36 -15.73 5.38
C LYS A 436 -24.90 -16.13 5.65
N SER A 437 -24.62 -17.44 5.68
CA SER A 437 -23.26 -17.96 5.83
C SER A 437 -22.37 -17.56 4.64
N LEU A 438 -22.91 -17.59 3.42
CA LEU A 438 -22.21 -17.20 2.19
C LEU A 438 -21.84 -15.71 2.22
N ALA A 439 -22.71 -14.84 2.73
CA ALA A 439 -22.42 -13.42 2.90
C ALA A 439 -21.32 -13.18 3.95
N SER A 440 -21.31 -13.96 5.04
CA SER A 440 -20.24 -13.92 6.04
C SER A 440 -18.91 -14.42 5.47
N PHE A 441 -18.93 -15.52 4.73
CA PHE A 441 -17.76 -16.09 4.10
C PHE A 441 -17.18 -15.16 3.02
N ASP A 442 -18.02 -14.49 2.24
CA ASP A 442 -17.59 -13.46 1.28
C ASP A 442 -16.89 -12.29 2.00
N PHE A 443 -17.33 -11.91 3.19
CA PHE A 443 -16.64 -10.93 4.02
C PHE A 443 -15.28 -11.45 4.52
N THR A 444 -15.22 -12.66 5.10
CA THR A 444 -13.96 -13.29 5.57
C THR A 444 -12.95 -13.45 4.43
N THR A 445 -13.43 -13.71 3.22
CA THR A 445 -12.59 -13.91 2.01
C THR A 445 -12.31 -12.63 1.23
N ALA A 446 -12.63 -11.47 1.83
CA ALA A 446 -12.42 -10.14 1.27
C ALA A 446 -13.09 -9.92 -0.12
N GLY A 447 -14.26 -10.51 -0.35
CA GLY A 447 -15.04 -10.37 -1.59
C GLY A 447 -14.77 -11.44 -2.66
N ALA A 448 -14.03 -12.51 -2.33
CA ALA A 448 -13.68 -13.55 -3.31
C ALA A 448 -14.91 -14.23 -3.92
N VAL A 449 -15.97 -14.43 -3.14
CA VAL A 449 -17.19 -15.12 -3.58
C VAL A 449 -18.02 -14.21 -4.49
N SER A 450 -18.12 -12.92 -4.18
CA SER A 450 -18.75 -11.94 -5.06
C SER A 450 -18.05 -11.84 -6.42
N GLY A 451 -16.72 -11.98 -6.45
CA GLY A 451 -15.96 -12.12 -7.71
C GLY A 451 -16.32 -13.40 -8.49
N LEU A 452 -16.50 -14.52 -7.80
CA LEU A 452 -16.94 -15.77 -8.43
C LEU A 452 -18.38 -15.68 -8.98
N LEU A 453 -19.27 -14.95 -8.30
CA LEU A 453 -20.69 -14.77 -8.67
C LEU A 453 -20.89 -13.86 -9.88
N SER A 454 -20.07 -12.83 -10.03
CA SER A 454 -20.20 -11.84 -11.12
C SER A 454 -19.61 -12.34 -12.45
N GLY A 455 -18.89 -13.46 -12.47
CA GLY A 455 -18.17 -13.95 -13.65
C GLY A 455 -17.01 -13.04 -14.09
N VAL A 456 -16.81 -11.93 -13.39
CA VAL A 456 -15.71 -10.99 -13.54
C VAL A 456 -14.64 -11.46 -12.56
N SER A 457 -13.48 -11.89 -13.08
CA SER A 457 -12.29 -12.08 -12.24
C SER A 457 -12.18 -10.91 -11.26
N ALA A 458 -12.03 -11.19 -9.96
CA ALA A 458 -12.00 -10.23 -8.85
C ALA A 458 -10.82 -9.23 -8.92
N ASN A 459 -10.76 -8.50 -10.02
CA ASN A 459 -9.95 -7.34 -10.31
C ASN A 459 -10.91 -6.16 -10.57
N GLU A 460 -11.97 -6.06 -9.76
CA GLU A 460 -12.68 -4.79 -9.66
C GLU A 460 -11.98 -3.93 -8.62
N GLY A 461 -11.45 -2.81 -9.09
CA GLY A 461 -10.92 -1.78 -8.21
C GLY A 461 -9.40 -1.73 -8.13
N GLY A 462 -8.71 -2.01 -9.24
CA GLY A 462 -7.58 -1.16 -9.62
C GLY A 462 -8.05 0.29 -9.82
N GLN A 463 -8.58 0.93 -8.78
CA GLN A 463 -8.34 2.35 -8.59
C GLN A 463 -6.87 2.42 -8.27
N TYR A 464 -6.05 2.39 -9.32
CA TYR A 464 -4.78 3.10 -9.29
C TYR A 464 -5.12 4.43 -8.65
N ALA A 465 -4.50 4.66 -7.48
CA ALA A 465 -4.64 5.89 -6.74
C ALA A 465 -4.72 7.01 -7.76
N SER A 466 -5.78 7.84 -7.72
CA SER A 466 -5.75 9.11 -8.42
C SER A 466 -4.39 9.69 -8.11
N GLY A 467 -3.52 9.74 -9.11
CA GLY A 467 -2.15 10.20 -8.93
C GLY A 467 -2.27 11.50 -8.17
N ILE A 468 -1.64 11.58 -7.01
CA ILE A 468 -1.63 12.83 -6.26
C ILE A 468 -1.02 13.81 -7.25
N SER A 469 -1.85 14.70 -7.77
CA SER A 469 -1.38 15.85 -8.52
C SER A 469 -0.60 16.67 -7.50
N TRP A 470 0.71 16.47 -7.49
CA TRP A 470 1.68 17.22 -6.68
C TRP A 470 1.84 18.66 -7.16
N VAL A 471 0.84 19.17 -7.88
CA VAL A 471 0.76 20.57 -8.26
C VAL A 471 0.44 21.34 -6.99
N THR A 472 1.46 21.95 -6.40
CA THR A 472 1.26 23.16 -5.63
C THR A 472 0.45 24.11 -6.50
N GLU A 473 -0.64 24.69 -5.98
CA GLU A 473 -1.49 25.63 -6.73
C GLU A 473 -0.71 26.82 -7.32
N GLU A 474 0.53 27.05 -6.87
CA GLU A 474 1.48 28.02 -7.43
C GLU A 474 2.06 27.64 -8.80
N SER A 475 1.87 26.41 -9.28
CA SER A 475 2.34 25.94 -10.58
C SER A 475 1.18 25.41 -11.41
N GLY A 476 0.30 26.30 -11.88
CA GLY A 476 -0.70 25.98 -12.90
C GLY A 476 -0.10 25.06 -13.98
N GLY A 477 -0.82 23.98 -14.33
CA GLY A 477 -0.37 22.75 -15.01
C GLY A 477 0.33 22.92 -16.37
N SER A 478 1.39 23.71 -16.40
CA SER A 478 2.08 24.24 -17.57
C SER A 478 3.60 24.18 -17.39
N LYS A 479 4.11 23.39 -16.43
CA LYS A 479 5.55 23.22 -16.17
C LYS A 479 5.90 21.74 -15.97
N PRO A 480 7.09 21.28 -16.41
CA PRO A 480 7.57 19.94 -16.14
C PRO A 480 7.85 19.76 -14.64
N VAL A 481 7.44 18.64 -14.07
CA VAL A 481 7.55 18.36 -12.64
C VAL A 481 8.20 17.01 -12.37
N TRP A 482 8.80 16.86 -11.21
CA TRP A 482 9.30 15.60 -10.69
C TRP A 482 8.58 15.26 -9.39
N TYR A 483 8.51 13.97 -9.06
CA TYR A 483 7.94 13.49 -7.82
C TYR A 483 8.74 12.30 -7.27
N LEU A 484 8.74 12.19 -5.95
CA LEU A 484 9.39 11.11 -5.20
C LEU A 484 8.34 10.47 -4.29
N ASN A 485 8.04 9.20 -4.55
CA ASN A 485 7.10 8.44 -3.74
C ASN A 485 7.87 7.41 -2.91
N THR A 486 7.91 7.56 -1.59
CA THR A 486 8.62 6.65 -0.69
C THR A 486 7.66 5.63 -0.10
N LEU A 487 7.56 4.48 -0.75
CA LEU A 487 6.67 3.42 -0.30
C LEU A 487 7.37 2.56 0.76
N ILE A 488 6.95 2.65 2.03
CA ILE A 488 7.42 1.77 3.12
C ILE A 488 7.24 0.29 2.73
N ASP A 489 6.19 -0.03 1.98
CA ASP A 489 5.85 -1.40 1.64
C ASP A 489 6.71 -2.04 0.55
N GLU A 490 7.50 -1.25 -0.19
CA GLU A 490 8.31 -1.73 -1.32
C GLU A 490 9.81 -1.47 -1.15
N TYR A 491 10.24 -0.86 -0.03
CA TYR A 491 11.65 -0.62 0.26
C TYR A 491 12.36 0.21 -0.84
N LYS A 492 11.60 1.07 -1.52
CA LYS A 492 12.08 1.88 -2.64
C LYS A 492 11.43 3.25 -2.62
N PHE A 493 12.19 4.27 -2.97
CA PHE A 493 11.62 5.46 -3.54
C PHE A 493 11.33 5.21 -5.02
N ILE A 494 10.16 5.65 -5.46
CA ILE A 494 9.75 5.71 -6.85
C ILE A 494 9.94 7.16 -7.27
N PHE A 495 10.93 7.39 -8.12
CA PHE A 495 11.17 8.67 -8.74
C PHE A 495 10.55 8.68 -10.13
N GLY A 496 9.80 9.73 -10.44
CA GLY A 496 9.19 9.92 -11.75
C GLY A 496 9.21 11.39 -12.16
N VAL A 497 9.05 11.60 -13.46
CA VAL A 497 8.98 12.92 -14.08
C VAL A 497 7.73 12.99 -14.93
N SER A 498 7.03 14.13 -14.89
CA SER A 498 5.84 14.40 -15.67
C SER A 498 6.08 15.64 -16.52
N ILE A 499 5.97 15.48 -17.84
CA ILE A 499 6.21 16.52 -18.84
C ILE A 499 4.87 16.75 -19.57
N PRO A 500 4.21 17.91 -19.37
CA PRO A 500 2.96 18.23 -20.05
C PRO A 500 3.09 18.27 -21.58
N GLU A 501 2.11 17.72 -22.30
CA GLU A 501 2.04 17.77 -23.76
C GLU A 501 1.92 19.23 -24.26
N GLY A 502 2.63 19.57 -25.34
CA GLY A 502 2.56 20.90 -25.98
C GLY A 502 3.62 21.93 -25.57
N MET A 503 4.62 21.55 -24.76
CA MET A 503 5.71 22.47 -24.33
C MET A 503 6.99 22.43 -25.20
N GLY A 504 7.04 21.63 -26.26
CA GLY A 504 8.23 21.51 -27.12
C GLY A 504 9.43 20.81 -26.47
N ILE A 505 9.22 20.10 -25.36
CA ILE A 505 10.24 19.31 -24.65
C ILE A 505 10.13 17.85 -25.15
N ASP A 506 10.96 17.49 -26.14
CA ASP A 506 11.02 16.12 -26.72
C ASP A 506 11.89 15.16 -25.89
N ALA A 507 11.68 15.09 -24.57
CA ALA A 507 12.39 14.12 -23.73
C ALA A 507 11.71 12.75 -23.81
N THR A 508 12.47 11.71 -24.16
CA THR A 508 12.00 10.32 -24.21
C THR A 508 12.51 9.48 -23.03
N HIS A 509 13.67 9.83 -22.45
CA HIS A 509 14.27 9.12 -21.32
C HIS A 509 14.83 10.08 -20.27
N TYR A 510 15.05 9.58 -19.06
CA TYR A 510 15.73 10.31 -18.00
C TYR A 510 16.63 9.41 -17.15
N GLU A 511 17.62 10.04 -16.51
CA GLU A 511 18.53 9.46 -15.53
C GLU A 511 18.52 10.30 -14.25
N LEU A 512 18.76 9.64 -13.12
CA LEU A 512 18.89 10.27 -11.80
C LEU A 512 20.29 10.00 -11.25
N CYS A 513 21.04 11.04 -10.90
CA CYS A 513 22.41 10.93 -10.40
C CYS A 513 22.57 11.63 -9.05
N THR A 514 23.50 11.16 -8.21
CA THR A 514 23.97 11.93 -7.04
C THR A 514 24.84 13.10 -7.46
N GLU A 515 25.07 14.06 -6.55
CA GLU A 515 26.02 15.17 -6.74
C GLU A 515 27.43 14.67 -7.13
N ASP A 516 27.85 13.52 -6.61
CA ASP A 516 29.13 12.85 -6.95
C ASP A 516 29.12 12.15 -8.33
N GLY A 517 28.05 12.28 -9.12
CA GLY A 517 27.93 11.69 -10.45
C GLY A 517 27.54 10.21 -10.48
N LYS A 518 27.22 9.60 -9.33
CA LYS A 518 26.82 8.18 -9.27
C LYS A 518 25.38 8.01 -9.74
N LEU A 519 25.17 7.11 -10.71
CA LEU A 519 23.84 6.80 -11.25
C LEU A 519 22.99 6.04 -10.22
N ILE A 520 21.73 6.45 -10.11
CA ILE A 520 20.71 5.82 -9.27
C ILE A 520 19.71 5.13 -10.20
N GLY A 521 19.73 3.79 -10.20
CA GLY A 521 18.93 2.98 -11.13
C GLY A 521 19.53 2.97 -12.55
N SER A 522 18.68 2.75 -13.55
CA SER A 522 19.07 2.75 -14.97
C SER A 522 18.33 3.84 -15.74
N ARG A 523 18.83 4.22 -16.92
CA ARG A 523 18.12 5.11 -17.85
C ARG A 523 16.70 4.58 -18.07
N THR A 524 15.71 5.43 -17.78
CA THR A 524 14.29 5.05 -17.73
C THR A 524 13.50 5.95 -18.67
N SER A 525 12.54 5.37 -19.39
CA SER A 525 11.65 6.14 -20.27
C SER A 525 10.72 7.05 -19.46
N THR A 526 10.36 8.23 -19.98
CA THR A 526 9.59 9.26 -19.24
C THR A 526 8.19 8.83 -18.81
N ASP A 527 7.63 7.77 -19.42
CA ASP A 527 6.37 7.12 -19.03
C ASP A 527 6.53 6.12 -17.88
N LYS A 528 7.77 5.82 -17.46
CA LYS A 528 8.12 4.86 -16.41
C LYS A 528 8.84 5.54 -15.25
N THR A 529 8.92 4.85 -14.13
CA THR A 529 9.50 5.36 -12.88
C THR A 529 10.79 4.61 -12.50
N ILE A 530 11.80 5.33 -12.00
CA ILE A 530 12.98 4.75 -11.36
C ILE A 530 12.59 4.27 -9.96
N SER A 531 13.03 3.07 -9.58
CA SER A 531 12.75 2.47 -8.28
C SER A 531 14.06 2.11 -7.58
N HIS A 532 14.41 2.79 -6.49
CA HIS A 532 15.71 2.65 -5.82
C HIS A 532 15.62 2.80 -4.30
N LEU A 533 16.63 2.33 -3.57
CA LEU A 533 16.72 2.44 -2.11
C LEU A 533 16.84 3.89 -1.61
N PRO A 534 16.21 4.26 -0.47
CA PRO A 534 16.35 5.58 0.12
C PRO A 534 17.81 5.91 0.46
N LEU A 535 18.28 7.06 0.00
CA LEU A 535 19.61 7.59 0.35
C LEU A 535 19.57 8.18 1.77
N ALA A 536 20.56 7.85 2.59
CA ALA A 536 20.80 8.51 3.87
C ALA A 536 21.63 9.77 3.61
N TYR A 537 21.08 10.95 3.88
CA TYR A 537 21.73 12.23 3.57
C TYR A 537 22.46 12.77 4.80
N GLN A 538 23.80 12.84 4.75
CA GLN A 538 24.62 13.40 5.85
C GLN A 538 25.16 14.82 5.60
N GLY A 539 24.72 15.53 4.55
CA GLY A 539 25.16 16.92 4.37
C GLY A 539 24.69 17.64 3.11
N THR A 540 24.62 16.95 1.97
CA THR A 540 24.03 17.50 0.74
C THR A 540 22.99 16.54 0.17
N THR A 541 21.86 17.11 -0.25
CA THR A 541 20.67 16.40 -0.72
C THR A 541 20.47 16.61 -2.21
N LYS A 542 21.48 17.06 -2.95
CA LYS A 542 21.33 17.37 -4.37
C LYS A 542 21.35 16.10 -5.23
N LEU A 543 20.32 15.95 -6.05
CA LEU A 543 20.29 14.99 -7.15
C LEU A 543 20.23 15.75 -8.48
N ILE A 544 20.77 15.13 -9.52
CA ILE A 544 20.79 15.67 -10.86
C ILE A 544 19.88 14.80 -11.72
N VAL A 545 18.83 15.41 -12.27
CA VAL A 545 17.95 14.79 -13.27
C VAL A 545 18.45 15.16 -14.65
N LYS A 546 18.78 14.15 -15.46
CA LYS A 546 19.24 14.30 -16.84
C LYS A 546 18.13 13.84 -17.78
N LEU A 547 17.66 14.69 -18.68
CA LEU A 547 16.61 14.37 -19.67
C LEU A 547 17.20 14.18 -21.06
N TYR A 548 16.80 13.12 -21.74
CA TYR A 548 17.35 12.68 -23.01
C TYR A 548 16.30 12.60 -24.12
N LYS A 549 16.70 12.91 -25.36
CA LYS A 549 16.02 12.51 -26.59
C LYS A 549 16.83 11.38 -27.21
N GLN A 550 16.33 10.16 -27.05
CA GLN A 550 17.04 8.92 -27.40
C GLN A 550 18.38 8.83 -26.63
N GLU A 551 19.51 9.03 -27.31
CA GLU A 551 20.87 9.00 -26.72
C GLU A 551 21.38 10.39 -26.32
N SER A 552 20.76 11.47 -26.82
CA SER A 552 21.26 12.84 -26.65
C SER A 552 20.69 13.51 -25.40
N LEU A 553 21.56 14.02 -24.53
CA LEU A 553 21.17 14.81 -23.36
C LEU A 553 20.68 16.19 -23.80
N ILE A 554 19.46 16.57 -23.42
CA ILE A 554 18.85 17.85 -23.82
C ILE A 554 18.80 18.84 -22.65
N TYR A 555 18.46 18.34 -21.46
CA TYR A 555 18.24 19.18 -20.28
C TYR A 555 18.81 18.52 -19.04
N THR A 556 19.33 19.35 -18.13
CA THR A 556 19.65 18.95 -16.77
C THR A 556 18.85 19.78 -15.78
N SER A 557 18.46 19.17 -14.67
CA SER A 557 17.84 19.87 -13.55
C SER A 557 18.49 19.40 -12.27
N GLU A 558 19.00 20.33 -11.47
CA GLU A 558 19.29 20.07 -10.07
C GLU A 558 17.97 19.98 -9.31
N ILE A 559 17.81 18.93 -8.52
CA ILE A 559 16.68 18.76 -7.63
C ILE A 559 17.20 18.49 -6.22
N ASP A 560 16.43 18.93 -5.23
CA ASP A 560 16.71 18.60 -3.85
C ASP A 560 16.00 17.28 -3.51
N ALA A 561 16.76 16.20 -3.31
CA ALA A 561 16.29 14.89 -2.87
C ALA A 561 15.66 14.88 -1.48
N ALA A 562 15.76 16.00 -0.77
CA ALA A 562 14.99 16.29 0.42
C ALA A 562 13.50 16.51 0.15
N ASP A 563 13.18 16.97 -1.04
CA ASP A 563 11.81 17.25 -1.45
C ASP A 563 11.14 15.99 -1.99
N TYR A 564 9.82 15.94 -1.86
CA TYR A 564 9.00 14.83 -2.37
C TYR A 564 8.40 15.12 -3.75
N GLY A 565 8.75 16.27 -4.33
CA GLY A 565 8.36 16.70 -5.65
C GLY A 565 8.50 18.21 -5.83
N GLY A 566 8.63 18.64 -7.08
CA GLY A 566 8.84 20.03 -7.44
C GLY A 566 8.84 20.27 -8.95
N VAL A 567 8.95 21.53 -9.34
CA VAL A 567 9.13 21.90 -10.74
C VAL A 567 10.56 21.55 -11.16
N LEU A 568 10.72 20.91 -12.32
CA LEU A 568 12.02 20.74 -12.94
C LEU A 568 12.46 22.10 -13.50
N ALA A 569 13.48 22.69 -12.89
CA ALA A 569 14.14 23.87 -13.41
C ALA A 569 15.06 23.43 -14.56
N LEU A 570 14.46 23.23 -15.74
CA LEU A 570 15.19 22.78 -16.92
C LEU A 570 16.24 23.81 -17.31
N GLN A 571 17.49 23.47 -17.08
CA GLN A 571 18.60 24.16 -17.69
C GLN A 571 18.80 23.50 -19.06
N PRO A 572 18.58 24.23 -20.18
CA PRO A 572 19.02 23.73 -21.46
C PRO A 572 20.49 23.40 -21.30
N VAL A 573 20.85 22.17 -21.64
CA VAL A 573 22.24 21.89 -21.90
C VAL A 573 22.51 22.75 -23.12
N THR A 574 23.09 23.93 -22.89
CA THR A 574 23.70 24.70 -23.96
C THR A 574 24.52 23.64 -24.68
N PRO A 575 24.35 23.42 -25.99
CA PRO A 575 25.42 22.75 -26.70
C PRO A 575 26.64 23.59 -26.32
N GLN A 576 27.51 23.05 -25.46
CA GLN A 576 28.89 23.40 -25.58
C GLN A 576 29.13 23.19 -27.06
N ALA A 577 29.39 24.31 -27.73
CA ALA A 577 29.69 24.29 -29.13
C ALA A 577 30.86 23.33 -29.22
N GLY A 578 30.54 22.16 -29.77
CA GLY A 578 31.38 21.01 -29.76
C GLY A 578 30.96 19.97 -28.69
N GLN A 579 30.83 18.68 -29.00
CA GLN A 579 32.00 17.96 -29.49
C GLN A 579 33.19 18.54 -28.71
N GLU A 580 33.74 17.86 -27.71
CA GLU A 580 35.17 18.09 -27.60
C GLU A 580 35.72 17.54 -28.95
N ASP A 581 35.69 18.37 -30.01
CA ASP A 581 36.92 18.88 -30.57
C ASP A 581 37.78 19.09 -29.35
N ILE A 582 38.48 18.01 -29.01
CA ILE A 582 39.80 18.03 -28.45
C ILE A 582 40.38 19.28 -29.08
N LEU A 583 40.44 20.38 -28.33
CA LEU A 583 41.11 21.58 -28.79
C LEU A 583 42.54 21.10 -28.93
N ARG A 584 42.89 20.62 -30.13
CA ARG A 584 44.24 20.15 -30.39
C ARG A 584 45.10 21.35 -30.04
N PRO A 585 46.01 21.20 -29.06
CA PRO A 585 46.78 22.33 -28.61
C PRO A 585 47.43 22.95 -29.84
N ALA A 586 47.22 24.25 -30.06
CA ALA A 586 47.83 24.92 -31.19
C ALA A 586 49.35 24.72 -31.12
N SER A 587 50.02 24.52 -32.25
CA SER A 587 51.47 24.34 -32.32
C SER A 587 52.19 25.36 -31.42
N GLY A 588 53.04 24.86 -30.51
CA GLY A 588 53.74 25.64 -29.49
C GLY A 588 53.05 25.73 -28.12
N SER A 589 51.83 25.19 -27.94
CA SER A 589 51.13 25.19 -26.66
C SER A 589 51.79 24.25 -25.64
N LEU A 590 51.86 24.69 -24.38
CA LEU A 590 52.35 23.90 -23.25
C LEU A 590 51.32 22.83 -22.86
N ILE A 591 51.70 21.55 -22.97
CA ILE A 591 50.81 20.40 -22.73
C ILE A 591 51.26 19.50 -21.57
N GLY A 592 52.45 19.73 -21.03
CA GLY A 592 52.96 19.03 -19.86
C GLY A 592 54.38 19.41 -19.50
N SER A 593 54.94 18.69 -18.53
CA SER A 593 56.36 18.74 -18.16
C SER A 593 56.99 17.36 -18.27
N TRP A 594 58.31 17.32 -18.37
CA TRP A 594 59.08 16.09 -18.40
C TRP A 594 60.21 16.15 -17.39
N ALA A 595 60.70 14.99 -16.96
CA ALA A 595 61.89 14.87 -16.13
C ALA A 595 62.63 13.58 -16.46
N VAL A 596 63.97 13.62 -16.41
CA VAL A 596 64.80 12.42 -16.48
C VAL A 596 65.35 12.15 -15.09
N ILE A 597 65.01 10.98 -14.55
CA ILE A 597 65.44 10.53 -13.22
C ILE A 597 66.51 9.46 -13.41
N GLU A 598 67.71 9.70 -12.90
CA GLU A 598 68.80 8.71 -12.89
C GLU A 598 68.47 7.56 -11.94
N ASN A 599 68.65 6.32 -12.39
CA ASN A 599 68.50 5.15 -11.54
C ASN A 599 69.74 4.98 -10.65
N ALA A 600 69.57 4.23 -9.55
CA ALA A 600 70.62 3.98 -8.56
C ALA A 600 71.90 3.34 -9.13
N ASP A 601 71.82 2.72 -10.33
CA ASP A 601 72.95 2.11 -11.03
C ASP A 601 73.85 3.12 -11.75
N LYS A 602 73.45 4.40 -11.86
CA LYS A 602 74.17 5.48 -12.58
C LYS A 602 74.51 5.17 -14.04
N TYR A 603 73.88 4.17 -14.66
CA TYR A 603 74.08 3.81 -16.07
C TYR A 603 72.77 3.79 -16.86
N THR A 604 71.63 3.81 -16.15
CA THR A 604 70.31 3.90 -16.75
C THR A 604 69.52 5.07 -16.18
N SER A 605 68.61 5.61 -16.98
CA SER A 605 67.70 6.68 -16.59
C SER A 605 66.26 6.34 -16.94
N ARG A 606 65.32 7.04 -16.30
CA ARG A 606 63.88 6.94 -16.59
C ARG A 606 63.34 8.29 -17.06
N LEU A 607 62.62 8.29 -18.17
CA LEU A 607 61.85 9.45 -18.61
C LEU A 607 60.47 9.42 -17.95
N VAL A 608 60.13 10.49 -17.25
CA VAL A 608 58.82 10.70 -16.62
C VAL A 608 58.13 11.85 -17.33
N LEU A 609 56.90 11.62 -17.76
CA LEU A 609 56.03 12.62 -18.37
C LEU A 609 54.92 12.98 -17.39
N GLN A 610 54.65 14.27 -17.23
CA GLN A 610 53.52 14.79 -16.45
C GLN A 610 52.69 15.67 -17.38
N MET A 611 51.69 15.05 -18.02
CA MET A 611 50.80 15.73 -18.96
C MET A 611 49.66 16.43 -18.22
N ASP A 612 49.22 17.56 -18.77
CA ASP A 612 48.10 18.31 -18.21
C ASP A 612 46.79 17.54 -18.44
N LYS A 613 46.08 17.22 -17.34
CA LYS A 613 44.86 16.39 -17.33
C LYS A 613 43.71 16.98 -18.15
N LYS A 614 43.81 18.25 -18.55
CA LYS A 614 42.83 18.93 -19.41
C LYS A 614 42.80 18.41 -20.86
N TRP A 615 43.78 17.62 -21.29
CA TRP A 615 43.96 17.23 -22.68
C TRP A 615 43.63 15.75 -22.99
N ASP A 616 43.02 14.99 -22.08
CA ASP A 616 42.67 13.54 -22.22
C ASP A 616 43.70 12.66 -22.94
N MET A 617 45.00 12.92 -22.73
CA MET A 617 46.06 12.12 -23.31
C MET A 617 46.31 10.89 -22.43
N ALA A 618 46.07 9.70 -22.96
CA ALA A 618 46.20 8.45 -22.21
C ALA A 618 47.49 7.68 -22.54
N TYR A 619 47.98 7.75 -23.79
CA TYR A 619 49.16 7.00 -24.24
C TYR A 619 50.13 7.86 -25.05
N TYR A 620 51.40 7.43 -25.10
CA TYR A 620 52.45 8.04 -25.92
C TYR A 620 53.33 6.98 -26.61
N GLU A 621 53.89 7.34 -27.76
CA GLU A 621 55.00 6.65 -28.43
C GLU A 621 56.18 7.62 -28.58
N LEU A 622 57.40 7.09 -28.50
CA LEU A 622 58.63 7.86 -28.71
C LEU A 622 59.25 7.52 -30.06
N GLU A 623 59.55 8.55 -30.84
CA GLU A 623 60.30 8.44 -32.09
C GLU A 623 61.56 9.32 -32.07
N THR A 624 62.63 8.82 -32.68
CA THR A 624 63.81 9.64 -32.99
C THR A 624 63.50 10.64 -34.12
N ASP A 625 64.34 11.66 -34.27
CA ASP A 625 64.32 12.59 -35.42
C ASP A 625 64.38 11.89 -36.80
N SER A 626 64.88 10.67 -36.83
CA SER A 626 64.99 9.76 -37.98
C SER A 626 63.76 8.84 -38.18
N GLY A 627 62.74 8.96 -37.32
CA GLY A 627 61.48 8.20 -37.41
C GLY A 627 61.56 6.77 -36.88
N SER A 628 62.60 6.41 -36.13
CA SER A 628 62.72 5.08 -35.49
C SER A 628 62.03 5.10 -34.13
N LYS A 629 61.12 4.14 -33.90
CA LYS A 629 60.37 3.99 -32.66
C LYS A 629 61.24 3.46 -31.52
N ILE A 630 61.06 3.99 -30.31
CA ILE A 630 61.76 3.58 -29.09
C ILE A 630 60.74 3.04 -28.09
N GLY A 631 60.84 1.75 -27.74
CA GLY A 631 59.94 1.09 -26.79
C GLY A 631 58.71 0.45 -27.44
N ASP A 632 57.71 0.12 -26.61
CA ASP A 632 56.46 -0.50 -27.05
C ASP A 632 55.57 0.47 -27.82
N SER A 633 54.68 -0.07 -28.65
CA SER A 633 53.94 0.72 -29.63
C SER A 633 52.82 1.60 -29.07
N LYS A 634 52.51 1.63 -27.76
CA LYS A 634 51.67 2.64 -27.07
C LYS A 634 51.90 2.52 -25.55
N ILE A 635 52.58 3.47 -24.94
CA ILE A 635 52.93 3.43 -23.51
C ILE A 635 51.95 4.34 -22.74
N PRO A 636 51.31 3.90 -21.64
CA PRO A 636 50.45 4.77 -20.84
C PRO A 636 51.23 5.97 -20.29
N ILE A 637 50.66 7.18 -20.33
CA ILE A 637 51.35 8.42 -19.93
C ILE A 637 51.88 8.41 -18.49
N ASP A 638 51.18 7.74 -17.58
CA ASP A 638 51.59 7.60 -16.18
C ASP A 638 52.71 6.56 -15.97
N THR A 639 53.10 5.82 -17.02
CA THR A 639 54.15 4.80 -16.95
C THR A 639 55.51 5.37 -17.41
N PRO A 640 56.50 5.47 -16.50
CA PRO A 640 57.81 6.01 -16.85
C PRO A 640 58.61 5.02 -17.71
N LEU A 641 59.16 5.49 -18.83
CA LEU A 641 59.98 4.66 -19.70
C LEU A 641 61.35 4.42 -19.04
N SER A 642 61.63 3.16 -18.72
CA SER A 642 62.85 2.75 -18.01
C SER A 642 63.93 2.23 -18.95
N HIS A 643 65.18 2.18 -18.44
CA HIS A 643 66.35 1.62 -19.14
C HIS A 643 66.84 2.43 -20.35
N LEU A 644 66.64 3.75 -20.34
CA LEU A 644 67.29 4.63 -21.31
C LEU A 644 68.78 4.74 -20.96
N SER A 645 69.65 4.37 -21.92
CA SER A 645 71.10 4.45 -21.74
C SER A 645 71.53 5.92 -21.60
N ILE A 646 72.51 6.20 -20.74
CA ILE A 646 73.07 7.56 -20.51
C ILE A 646 73.58 8.24 -21.80
N ILE A 647 73.72 7.50 -22.89
CA ILE A 647 74.10 8.01 -24.21
C ILE A 647 72.93 8.73 -24.93
N PHE A 648 71.73 8.81 -24.33
CA PHE A 648 70.67 9.71 -24.79
C PHE A 648 71.07 11.19 -24.59
N TYR A 649 71.93 11.69 -25.48
CA TYR A 649 72.63 12.97 -25.33
C TYR A 649 71.79 14.21 -25.68
N SER A 650 70.52 14.05 -26.06
CA SER A 650 69.62 15.17 -26.38
C SER A 650 68.15 14.71 -26.36
N PRO A 651 67.48 14.64 -25.19
CA PRO A 651 66.06 14.29 -25.12
C PRO A 651 65.17 15.26 -25.91
N GLU A 652 65.66 16.48 -26.19
CA GLU A 652 64.99 17.48 -27.03
C GLU A 652 64.85 17.07 -28.51
N LYS A 653 65.56 16.03 -28.96
CA LYS A 653 65.44 15.50 -30.32
C LYS A 653 64.38 14.41 -30.47
N LEU A 654 63.65 14.11 -29.40
CA LEU A 654 62.61 13.09 -29.39
C LEU A 654 61.25 13.70 -29.74
N ILE A 655 60.52 12.99 -30.58
CA ILE A 655 59.14 13.31 -30.95
C ILE A 655 58.23 12.35 -30.18
N LEU A 656 57.27 12.92 -29.45
CA LEU A 656 56.23 12.18 -28.75
C LEU A 656 55.00 12.13 -29.66
N ARG A 657 54.55 10.94 -30.05
CA ARG A 657 53.21 10.78 -30.64
C ARG A 657 52.22 10.47 -29.54
N LEU A 658 51.22 11.31 -29.38
CA LEU A 658 50.25 11.24 -28.29
C LEU A 658 48.95 10.62 -28.79
N TYR A 659 48.29 9.87 -27.91
CA TYR A 659 47.03 9.19 -28.18
C TYR A 659 46.03 9.41 -27.03
N ASP A 660 44.75 9.47 -27.38
CA ASP A 660 43.64 9.60 -26.45
C ASP A 660 43.28 8.27 -25.75
N SER A 661 42.27 8.30 -24.88
CA SER A 661 41.77 7.16 -24.11
C SER A 661 41.10 6.05 -24.96
N GLU A 662 40.71 6.36 -26.20
CA GLU A 662 40.19 5.40 -27.19
C GLU A 662 41.27 4.91 -28.17
N GLU A 663 42.54 5.22 -27.89
CA GLU A 663 43.72 4.97 -28.72
C GLU A 663 43.75 5.71 -30.08
N GLY A 664 42.94 6.74 -30.24
CA GLY A 664 42.94 7.67 -31.38
C GLY A 664 44.18 8.57 -31.36
N SER A 665 44.70 8.92 -32.54
CA SER A 665 45.89 9.80 -32.65
C SER A 665 45.57 11.24 -32.27
N PHE A 666 46.20 11.71 -31.20
CA PHE A 666 46.04 13.04 -30.63
C PHE A 666 46.95 14.06 -31.34
N GLY A 667 48.18 13.65 -31.68
CA GLY A 667 49.14 14.40 -32.51
C GLY A 667 50.57 14.32 -31.98
N ASP A 668 51.48 15.04 -32.64
CA ASP A 668 52.91 15.02 -32.30
C ASP A 668 53.29 16.16 -31.35
N ALA A 669 54.15 15.87 -30.37
CA ALA A 669 54.69 16.82 -29.42
C ALA A 669 56.21 16.71 -29.34
N VAL A 670 56.84 17.78 -28.88
CA VAL A 670 58.29 17.88 -28.70
C VAL A 670 58.64 18.20 -27.25
N ILE A 671 59.72 17.59 -26.80
CA ILE A 671 60.31 17.82 -25.50
C ILE A 671 61.26 19.01 -25.64
N VAL A 672 61.09 20.08 -24.87
CA VAL A 672 61.96 21.26 -24.94
C VAL A 672 62.34 21.77 -23.55
N ASN A 673 63.52 22.40 -23.45
CA ASN A 673 63.90 23.19 -22.29
C ASN A 673 63.60 24.66 -22.59
N ASP A 674 62.57 25.21 -21.95
CA ASP A 674 62.14 26.59 -22.13
C ASP A 674 62.45 27.42 -20.88
N MET A 675 63.35 28.41 -21.01
CA MET A 675 63.80 29.30 -19.93
C MET A 675 64.15 28.57 -18.62
N GLY A 676 64.84 27.42 -18.72
CA GLY A 676 65.25 26.61 -17.56
C GLY A 676 64.18 25.66 -17.00
N SER A 677 63.00 25.58 -17.64
CA SER A 677 61.93 24.64 -17.30
C SER A 677 61.81 23.52 -18.34
N GLN A 678 61.74 22.28 -17.86
CA GLN A 678 61.56 21.08 -18.69
C GLN A 678 60.08 20.91 -19.06
N VAL A 679 59.73 21.28 -20.29
CA VAL A 679 58.34 21.34 -20.76
C VAL A 679 58.10 20.51 -22.02
N VAL A 680 56.87 20.04 -22.19
CA VAL A 680 56.40 19.36 -23.40
C VAL A 680 55.45 20.31 -24.13
N LYS A 681 55.74 20.55 -25.41
CA LYS A 681 54.94 21.43 -26.27
C LYS A 681 54.38 20.66 -27.45
N MET A 682 53.16 20.98 -27.84
CA MET A 682 52.58 20.43 -29.07
C MET A 682 53.37 20.95 -30.28
N LYS A 683 53.68 20.06 -31.23
CA LYS A 683 54.47 20.40 -32.41
C LYS A 683 53.69 21.30 -33.37
#